data_AF-A0AAD5XJT4-F1
#
_entry.id   AF-A0AAD5XJT4-F1
#
_cell.length_a   1.000
_cell.length_b   1.000
_cell.length_c   1.000
_cell.angle_alpha   90.00
_cell.angle_beta   90.00
_cell.angle_gamma   90.00
#
_symmetry.space_group_name_H-M   'P 1'
#
loop_
_entity.id
_entity.type
_entity.pdbx_description
1 polymer ?
#
loop_
_entity_poly.entity_id
_entity_poly.type
_entity_poly.pdbx_seq_one_letter_code
_entity_poly.pdbx_strand_id
1 'polypeptide(L)'
;MNKTEIQRAALPVTVTPEDSRTLHKFLRARFPTLIPSRRQALEAVAAGQVAINGSTIAAPIHNTSSCTPPTTTATTTTIASVSTDSIGISVGTVDAGAVDATAAPELKIGDTVSVTRTAEDVTRRAAEAVDVNLCADFKGATVFWKAAGVSMAAPAFLDTLRTRMPPSVSEQVFDAMPMQPLNLLAKADSGLILVAKLKANSPANTSNIDSTDTNISDIQLVYRCMVHGRAGLAKGDQFTLATPLQDAPDCSTRFTVVSFTRTRNASDGFLTTLDATPLKSHAHKQVLGHLFASPNPVIGNSRLAKQHRTCRDKGMFLSLISISFVDSDGQRCLVTHPEPTKFEALRKKEEKFFLKKQDEIDAAVRDSKKFKSDDGNHFEENASRNLDCTNGGNSDIANDTISSIPKKSFMNPAYIRQEAEFRGFKFKVTPSVMIPRQSSSVLVDRATALFSQQHHNLNQDSAIRVLDMGTGSASLIISTVKHLEFLFPTFDPARITGIAFDASSSALAVSRENIIMHNLATRIETKILTFGKVASLFSNSSTPSGAAVEVPLPINILLCNPPYLSPTSRKIASIDKTMLDEEPPEALYAGSSQFEAYHEIADGILSSDSNYAGGNGAYRVFARGCVFAVEIGHGMAEKVQRIFQEKICAVSLSNSSDCGDGFADSDGKRWRFVELGRDFRGLERCLVYEKIF
;
A
#
# COMPACT_ATOMS: atom_id res chain seq x y z
N MET A 1 59.74 -14.96 13.37
CA MET A 1 59.50 -16.10 12.45
C MET A 1 58.60 -15.62 11.34
N ASN A 2 58.99 -15.88 10.10
CA ASN A 2 58.36 -15.36 8.88
C ASN A 2 56.84 -15.57 8.88
N LYS A 3 56.10 -14.57 8.38
CA LYS A 3 54.75 -14.74 7.85
C LYS A 3 54.85 -15.63 6.61
N THR A 4 55.05 -16.93 6.80
CA THR A 4 55.02 -17.91 5.72
C THR A 4 53.62 -17.96 5.16
N GLU A 5 53.51 -17.50 3.92
CA GLU A 5 52.53 -17.84 2.90
C GLU A 5 51.66 -19.04 3.27
N ILE A 6 50.39 -18.79 3.63
CA ILE A 6 49.35 -19.79 3.44
C ILE A 6 48.85 -19.58 2.00
N GLN A 7 49.61 -20.07 1.02
CA GLN A 7 49.07 -20.31 -0.32
C GLN A 7 48.13 -21.51 -0.19
N ARG A 8 46.81 -21.27 -0.06
CA ARG A 8 45.82 -22.34 -0.23
C ARG A 8 45.75 -22.67 -1.72
N ALA A 9 46.54 -23.65 -2.14
CA ALA A 9 46.45 -24.25 -3.46
C ALA A 9 45.29 -25.26 -3.47
N ALA A 10 44.40 -25.17 -4.46
CA ALA A 10 43.50 -26.29 -4.73
C ALA A 10 44.33 -27.50 -5.16
N LEU A 11 43.91 -28.71 -4.77
CA LEU A 11 44.55 -29.93 -5.24
C LEU A 11 44.57 -29.93 -6.79
N PRO A 12 45.71 -30.26 -7.42
CA PRO A 12 45.78 -30.26 -8.88
C PRO A 12 44.78 -31.25 -9.48
N VAL A 13 44.07 -30.84 -10.52
CA VAL A 13 43.04 -31.65 -11.20
C VAL A 13 43.55 -32.03 -12.59
N THR A 14 43.54 -33.32 -12.89
CA THR A 14 43.93 -33.85 -14.20
C THR A 14 42.77 -33.74 -15.20
N VAL A 15 43.05 -33.26 -16.41
CA VAL A 15 42.10 -33.11 -17.50
C VAL A 15 41.69 -34.49 -18.02
N THR A 16 40.40 -34.81 -17.93
CA THR A 16 39.81 -36.06 -18.42
C THR A 16 39.21 -35.90 -19.83
N PRO A 17 38.88 -36.99 -20.55
CA PRO A 17 38.26 -36.91 -21.88
C PRO A 17 36.90 -36.20 -21.91
N GLU A 18 36.18 -36.16 -20.79
CA GLU A 18 34.87 -35.52 -20.63
C GLU A 18 34.98 -34.00 -20.38
N ASP A 19 36.19 -33.52 -20.10
CA ASP A 19 36.43 -32.13 -19.76
C ASP A 19 36.57 -31.23 -20.98
N SER A 20 36.17 -29.97 -20.81
CA SER A 20 36.38 -28.96 -21.86
C SER A 20 37.87 -28.68 -22.03
N ARG A 21 38.36 -28.76 -23.27
CA ARG A 21 39.74 -28.40 -23.63
C ARG A 21 40.01 -26.89 -23.57
N THR A 22 38.95 -26.08 -23.51
CA THR A 22 39.09 -24.62 -23.37
C THR A 22 39.35 -24.26 -21.91
N LEU A 23 40.52 -23.68 -21.61
CA LEU A 23 40.98 -23.40 -20.24
C LEU A 23 39.93 -22.70 -19.36
N HIS A 24 39.30 -21.62 -19.82
CA HIS A 24 38.31 -20.91 -19.01
C HIS A 24 37.02 -21.72 -18.77
N LYS A 25 36.66 -22.66 -19.66
CA LYS A 25 35.52 -23.57 -19.46
C LYS A 25 35.89 -24.68 -18.49
N PHE A 26 37.09 -25.24 -18.61
CA PHE A 26 37.65 -26.22 -17.68
C PHE A 26 37.68 -25.68 -16.25
N LEU A 27 38.26 -24.49 -16.07
CA LEU A 27 38.41 -23.85 -14.77
C LEU A 27 37.06 -23.60 -14.08
N ARG A 28 36.04 -23.21 -14.84
CA ARG A 28 34.68 -23.00 -14.31
C ARG A 28 33.98 -24.30 -13.93
N ALA A 29 34.24 -25.38 -14.67
CA ALA A 29 33.63 -26.67 -14.42
C ALA A 29 34.29 -27.40 -13.23
N ARG A 30 35.62 -27.37 -13.14
CA ARG A 30 36.40 -28.11 -12.15
C ARG A 30 36.77 -27.31 -10.90
N PHE A 31 36.77 -25.98 -10.98
CA PHE A 31 37.00 -25.09 -9.84
C PHE A 31 35.87 -24.05 -9.68
N PRO A 32 34.58 -24.47 -9.64
CA PRO A 32 33.44 -23.54 -9.63
C PRO A 32 33.40 -22.62 -8.42
N THR A 33 33.97 -23.04 -7.29
CA THR A 33 34.08 -22.25 -6.06
C THR A 33 35.14 -21.16 -6.13
N LEU A 34 36.18 -21.37 -6.95
CA LEU A 34 37.30 -20.44 -7.14
C LEU A 34 37.05 -19.51 -8.33
N ILE A 35 36.48 -20.07 -9.40
CA ILE A 35 36.32 -19.45 -10.71
C ILE A 35 34.87 -19.69 -11.20
N PRO A 36 33.86 -19.01 -10.64
CA PRO A 36 32.46 -19.20 -11.07
C PRO A 36 32.14 -18.54 -12.42
N SER A 37 32.94 -17.56 -12.86
CA SER A 37 32.67 -16.77 -14.07
C SER A 37 33.84 -16.77 -15.06
N ARG A 38 33.52 -16.56 -16.35
CA ARG A 38 34.53 -16.41 -17.41
C ARG A 38 35.48 -15.24 -17.14
N ARG A 39 34.95 -14.13 -16.62
CA ARG A 39 35.74 -12.95 -16.25
C ARG A 39 36.78 -13.29 -15.18
N GLN A 40 36.40 -13.99 -14.12
CA GLN A 40 37.33 -14.41 -13.07
C GLN A 40 38.35 -15.44 -13.56
N ALA A 41 37.99 -16.29 -14.54
CA ALA A 41 38.95 -17.20 -15.15
C ALA A 41 40.06 -16.43 -15.86
N LEU A 42 39.70 -15.37 -16.58
CA LEU A 42 40.65 -14.49 -17.27
C LEU A 42 41.48 -13.67 -16.28
N GLU A 43 40.87 -13.14 -15.22
CA GLU A 43 41.57 -12.40 -14.15
C GLU A 43 42.57 -13.31 -13.41
N ALA A 44 42.20 -14.56 -13.10
CA ALA A 44 43.08 -15.53 -12.44
C ALA A 44 44.27 -15.92 -13.33
N VAL A 45 44.04 -16.12 -14.63
CA VAL A 45 45.13 -16.35 -15.59
C VAL A 45 46.01 -15.11 -15.71
N ALA A 46 45.44 -13.91 -15.82
CA ALA A 46 46.24 -12.68 -15.91
C ALA A 46 47.05 -12.41 -14.63
N ALA A 47 46.53 -12.81 -13.47
CA ALA A 47 47.21 -12.70 -12.18
C ALA A 47 48.25 -13.81 -11.92
N GLY A 48 48.48 -14.74 -12.87
CA GLY A 48 49.42 -15.84 -12.70
C GLY A 48 49.00 -16.85 -11.64
N GLN A 49 47.70 -17.02 -11.42
CA GLN A 49 47.13 -17.90 -10.38
C GLN A 49 46.80 -19.30 -10.89
N VAL A 50 46.95 -19.53 -12.19
CA VAL A 50 46.65 -20.81 -12.85
C VAL A 50 47.95 -21.41 -13.36
N ALA A 51 48.22 -22.67 -13.00
CA ALA A 51 49.33 -23.43 -13.52
C ALA A 51 48.84 -24.68 -14.25
N ILE A 52 49.48 -25.01 -15.37
CA ILE A 52 49.31 -26.27 -16.10
C ILE A 52 50.62 -27.04 -16.01
N ASN A 53 50.57 -28.29 -15.54
CA ASN A 53 51.73 -29.15 -15.32
C ASN A 53 52.82 -28.47 -14.49
N GLY A 54 52.41 -27.69 -13.47
CA GLY A 54 53.31 -26.93 -12.60
C GLY A 54 53.86 -25.62 -13.19
N SER A 55 53.55 -25.30 -14.45
CA SER A 55 53.96 -24.02 -15.08
C SER A 55 52.85 -22.98 -15.03
N THR A 56 53.12 -21.84 -14.40
CA THR A 56 52.17 -20.71 -14.31
C THR A 56 51.91 -20.07 -15.68
N ILE A 57 50.64 -19.79 -15.97
CA ILE A 57 50.22 -19.09 -17.18
C ILE A 57 49.88 -17.66 -16.81
N ALA A 58 50.62 -16.70 -17.34
CA ALA A 58 50.30 -15.28 -17.27
C ALA A 58 50.10 -14.73 -18.69
N ALA A 59 48.98 -14.03 -18.93
CA ALA A 59 48.75 -13.30 -20.18
C ALA A 59 49.01 -11.79 -19.94
N PRO A 60 49.71 -11.09 -20.85
CA PRO A 60 49.96 -9.66 -20.68
C PRO A 60 48.66 -8.84 -20.84
N ILE A 61 48.35 -7.99 -19.87
CA ILE A 61 47.27 -7.01 -19.96
C ILE A 61 47.86 -5.70 -20.52
N HIS A 62 47.48 -5.29 -21.74
CA HIS A 62 47.63 -3.89 -22.14
C HIS A 62 46.44 -3.08 -21.60
N ASN A 63 46.69 -2.29 -20.55
CA ASN A 63 45.73 -1.32 -20.01
C ASN A 63 45.75 -0.04 -20.85
N THR A 64 44.64 0.32 -21.50
CA THR A 64 44.34 1.70 -21.91
C THR A 64 43.20 2.24 -21.06
N SER A 65 43.54 2.87 -19.93
CA SER A 65 42.71 3.89 -19.28
C SER A 65 43.49 4.59 -18.16
N SER A 66 44.33 5.56 -18.52
CA SER A 66 44.78 6.60 -17.60
C SER A 66 43.95 7.86 -17.82
N CYS A 67 42.79 7.94 -17.17
CA CYS A 67 42.15 9.23 -16.91
C CYS A 67 42.73 9.79 -15.62
N THR A 68 43.64 10.76 -15.75
CA THR A 68 43.94 11.73 -14.69
C THR A 68 43.12 13.01 -14.94
N PRO A 69 42.73 13.75 -13.88
CA PRO A 69 41.76 14.85 -13.97
C PRO A 69 42.35 16.08 -14.67
N PRO A 70 41.55 16.87 -15.42
CA PRO A 70 42.06 18.04 -16.10
C PRO A 70 42.20 19.20 -15.11
N THR A 71 43.42 19.73 -15.01
CA THR A 71 43.69 21.07 -14.51
C THR A 71 43.32 22.08 -15.60
N THR A 72 42.53 23.06 -15.21
CA THR A 72 42.11 24.24 -15.98
C THR A 72 43.27 24.95 -16.68
N THR A 73 43.16 25.14 -17.99
CA THR A 73 43.61 26.39 -18.63
C THR A 73 42.68 26.73 -19.79
N ALA A 74 42.13 27.93 -19.73
CA ALA A 74 41.17 28.46 -20.68
C ALA A 74 41.85 28.88 -21.99
N THR A 75 41.24 28.51 -23.12
CA THR A 75 41.34 29.33 -24.32
C THR A 75 40.00 29.34 -25.05
N THR A 76 39.42 30.51 -25.05
CA THR A 76 38.28 31.00 -25.83
C THR A 76 38.42 30.66 -27.31
N THR A 77 37.37 30.14 -27.95
CA THR A 77 36.87 30.66 -29.24
C THR A 77 35.43 30.21 -29.47
N THR A 78 34.62 31.21 -29.79
CA THR A 78 33.17 31.28 -29.99
C THR A 78 32.72 30.73 -31.34
N ILE A 79 31.39 30.55 -31.49
CA ILE A 79 30.50 30.57 -32.69
C ILE A 79 29.55 29.34 -32.61
N ALA A 80 28.31 29.51 -32.13
CA ALA A 80 27.07 29.73 -32.90
C ALA A 80 26.73 28.53 -33.82
N SER A 81 25.51 27.99 -33.95
CA SER A 81 24.14 28.41 -33.65
C SER A 81 23.20 27.26 -34.08
N VAL A 82 22.00 27.15 -33.48
CA VAL A 82 20.72 26.70 -34.13
C VAL A 82 20.65 25.19 -34.53
N SER A 83 19.58 24.40 -34.38
CA SER A 83 18.23 24.50 -33.82
C SER A 83 17.57 23.10 -33.82
N THR A 84 16.45 22.99 -33.10
CA THR A 84 15.23 22.19 -33.40
C THR A 84 15.29 20.65 -33.49
N ASP A 85 14.67 20.07 -32.45
CA ASP A 85 13.53 19.14 -32.50
C ASP A 85 13.66 17.69 -32.96
N SER A 86 12.96 16.87 -32.16
CA SER A 86 12.41 15.52 -32.43
C SER A 86 13.35 14.32 -32.34
N ILE A 87 13.49 13.78 -31.12
CA ILE A 87 13.89 12.38 -30.90
C ILE A 87 12.62 11.55 -30.66
N GLY A 88 12.15 10.91 -31.72
CA GLY A 88 11.39 9.67 -31.62
C GLY A 88 12.38 8.54 -31.26
N ILE A 89 12.13 7.86 -30.13
CA ILE A 89 12.88 6.67 -29.74
C ILE A 89 12.32 5.50 -30.57
N SER A 90 13.02 5.13 -31.64
CA SER A 90 12.92 3.81 -32.26
C SER A 90 14.08 2.93 -31.80
N VAL A 91 13.74 1.68 -31.52
CA VAL A 91 14.61 0.62 -31.04
C VAL A 91 15.68 0.31 -32.10
N GLY A 92 16.96 0.42 -31.73
CA GLY A 92 18.10 0.02 -32.53
C GLY A 92 19.09 -0.77 -31.68
N THR A 93 19.06 -2.09 -31.81
CA THR A 93 20.12 -3.00 -31.36
C THR A 93 21.40 -2.70 -32.15
N VAL A 94 22.48 -2.34 -31.46
CA VAL A 94 23.83 -2.30 -32.02
C VAL A 94 24.64 -3.43 -31.40
N ASP A 95 25.03 -4.36 -32.27
CA ASP A 95 26.02 -5.40 -32.02
C ASP A 95 27.34 -4.78 -31.56
N ALA A 96 27.76 -5.11 -30.34
CA ALA A 96 29.11 -4.85 -29.87
C ALA A 96 30.02 -5.98 -30.37
N GLY A 97 30.95 -5.60 -31.26
CA GLY A 97 31.90 -6.49 -31.93
C GLY A 97 32.69 -7.40 -30.98
N ALA A 98 32.89 -8.63 -31.45
CA ALA A 98 33.76 -9.61 -30.85
C ALA A 98 35.22 -9.12 -30.85
N VAL A 99 35.80 -8.98 -29.66
CA VAL A 99 37.25 -8.89 -29.47
C VAL A 99 37.73 -10.30 -29.13
N ASP A 100 38.57 -10.85 -30.00
CA ASP A 100 39.08 -12.21 -29.93
C ASP A 100 40.12 -12.33 -28.80
N ALA A 101 39.78 -13.05 -27.74
CA ALA A 101 40.63 -13.31 -26.57
C ALA A 101 41.17 -14.76 -26.61
N THR A 102 41.75 -15.14 -27.74
CA THR A 102 42.32 -16.47 -28.00
C THR A 102 43.84 -16.46 -27.87
N ALA A 103 44.34 -16.39 -26.64
CA ALA A 103 45.74 -16.72 -26.35
C ALA A 103 45.91 -17.53 -25.05
N ALA A 104 44.86 -18.22 -24.59
CA ALA A 104 44.98 -19.23 -23.56
C ALA A 104 45.23 -20.60 -24.23
N PRO A 105 46.24 -21.38 -23.80
CA PRO A 105 46.53 -22.68 -24.42
C PRO A 105 45.33 -23.63 -24.29
N GLU A 106 45.08 -24.43 -25.34
CA GLU A 106 44.15 -25.55 -25.26
C GLU A 106 44.72 -26.66 -24.37
N LEU A 107 43.90 -27.15 -23.44
CA LEU A 107 44.24 -28.22 -22.52
C LEU A 107 44.26 -29.57 -23.23
N LYS A 108 45.27 -30.39 -22.94
CA LYS A 108 45.39 -31.77 -23.40
C LYS A 108 44.91 -32.72 -22.32
N ILE A 109 44.39 -33.87 -22.75
CA ILE A 109 44.02 -34.96 -21.83
C ILE A 109 45.29 -35.40 -21.09
N GLY A 110 45.23 -35.48 -19.77
CA GLY A 110 46.37 -35.77 -18.91
C GLY A 110 47.11 -34.54 -18.36
N ASP A 111 46.80 -33.33 -18.84
CA ASP A 111 47.32 -32.10 -18.22
C ASP A 111 46.81 -31.97 -16.79
N THR A 112 47.67 -31.51 -15.89
CA THR A 112 47.35 -31.29 -14.48
C THR A 112 47.24 -29.79 -14.21
N VAL A 113 46.04 -29.32 -13.85
CA VAL A 113 45.75 -27.90 -13.65
C VAL A 113 45.59 -27.60 -12.16
N SER A 114 46.30 -26.59 -11.66
CA SER A 114 46.14 -26.12 -10.28
C SER A 114 45.86 -24.62 -10.23
N VAL A 115 45.07 -24.20 -9.23
CA VAL A 115 44.76 -22.79 -8.98
C VAL A 115 45.27 -22.42 -7.60
N THR A 116 46.14 -21.42 -7.52
CA THR A 116 46.73 -20.91 -6.26
C THR A 116 46.11 -19.57 -5.88
N ARG A 117 45.76 -19.41 -4.59
CA ARG A 117 45.32 -18.12 -4.05
C ARG A 117 46.52 -17.37 -3.46
N THR A 118 46.68 -16.10 -3.81
CA THR A 118 47.69 -15.24 -3.16
C THR A 118 47.20 -14.79 -1.79
N ALA A 119 48.13 -14.52 -0.87
CA ALA A 119 47.78 -14.00 0.46
C ALA A 119 46.98 -12.69 0.37
N GLU A 120 47.33 -11.81 -0.58
CA GLU A 120 46.67 -10.53 -0.83
C GLU A 120 45.21 -10.67 -1.29
N ASP A 121 44.85 -11.70 -2.05
CA ASP A 121 43.46 -11.95 -2.45
C ASP A 121 42.60 -12.45 -1.28
N VAL A 122 43.20 -13.23 -0.38
CA VAL A 122 42.55 -13.67 0.86
C VAL A 122 42.33 -12.48 1.78
N THR A 123 43.31 -11.58 1.94
CA THR A 123 43.14 -10.35 2.75
C THR A 123 42.21 -9.33 2.09
N ARG A 124 42.25 -9.14 0.78
CA ARG A 124 41.34 -8.23 0.06
C ARG A 124 39.88 -8.68 0.17
N ARG A 125 39.60 -9.98 0.04
CA ARG A 125 38.25 -10.53 0.25
C ARG A 125 37.84 -10.64 1.72
N ALA A 126 38.80 -10.82 2.64
CA ALA A 126 38.53 -10.70 4.08
C ALA A 126 38.21 -9.25 4.49
N ALA A 127 38.73 -8.25 3.77
CA ALA A 127 38.35 -6.84 3.94
C ALA A 127 36.96 -6.53 3.36
N GLU A 128 36.47 -7.33 2.41
CA GLU A 128 35.07 -7.37 1.93
C GLU A 128 34.16 -8.22 2.86
N ALA A 129 34.46 -8.29 4.17
CA ALA A 129 33.71 -9.10 5.12
C ALA A 129 32.22 -8.74 5.10
N VAL A 130 31.43 -9.72 4.68
CA VAL A 130 29.98 -9.61 4.63
C VAL A 130 29.44 -9.73 6.08
N ASP A 131 28.47 -8.90 6.46
CA ASP A 131 27.92 -8.92 7.82
C ASP A 131 27.01 -10.14 8.05
N VAL A 132 27.66 -11.26 8.42
CA VAL A 132 27.04 -12.56 8.70
C VAL A 132 27.59 -13.14 10.00
N ASN A 133 26.81 -13.17 11.07
CA ASN A 133 27.30 -13.53 12.41
C ASN A 133 26.83 -14.93 12.82
N LEU A 134 27.69 -15.71 13.47
CA LEU A 134 27.31 -17.02 14.02
C LEU A 134 26.31 -16.83 15.17
N CYS A 135 25.17 -17.52 15.12
CA CYS A 135 24.15 -17.48 16.19
C CYS A 135 24.23 -18.72 17.09
N ALA A 136 24.22 -19.90 16.47
CA ALA A 136 24.20 -21.17 17.18
C ALA A 136 24.79 -22.26 16.30
N ASP A 137 25.41 -23.26 16.94
CA ASP A 137 25.97 -24.42 16.27
C ASP A 137 25.35 -25.70 16.83
N PHE A 138 24.97 -26.58 15.92
CA PHE A 138 24.35 -27.86 16.23
C PHE A 138 25.08 -28.99 15.51
N LYS A 139 24.73 -30.22 15.86
CA LYS A 139 25.21 -31.41 15.16
C LYS A 139 24.60 -31.43 13.75
N GLY A 140 25.46 -31.36 12.73
CA GLY A 140 25.04 -31.38 11.34
C GLY A 140 24.50 -30.05 10.78
N ALA A 141 24.31 -29.01 11.60
CA ALA A 141 23.78 -27.72 11.15
C ALA A 141 24.37 -26.54 11.91
N THR A 142 24.44 -25.38 11.26
CA THR A 142 24.85 -24.11 11.88
C THR A 142 23.87 -23.03 11.50
N VAL A 143 23.50 -22.18 12.45
CA VAL A 143 22.61 -21.04 12.23
C VAL A 143 23.40 -19.73 12.31
N PHE A 144 23.27 -18.92 11.26
CA PHE A 144 23.89 -17.60 11.15
C PHE A 144 22.82 -16.51 11.08
N TRP A 145 23.18 -15.29 11.48
CA TRP A 145 22.41 -14.07 11.22
C TRP A 145 22.98 -13.35 10.02
N LYS A 146 22.17 -13.13 8.98
CA LYS A 146 22.51 -12.30 7.82
C LYS A 146 21.94 -10.89 7.99
N ALA A 147 22.81 -9.88 7.94
CA ALA A 147 22.37 -8.49 7.90
C ALA A 147 21.64 -8.13 6.59
N ALA A 148 20.82 -7.07 6.63
CA ALA A 148 20.21 -6.52 5.43
C ALA A 148 21.28 -5.91 4.50
N GLY A 149 21.08 -5.99 3.19
CA GLY A 149 22.04 -5.53 2.18
C GLY A 149 23.01 -6.63 1.70
N VAL A 150 23.13 -7.72 2.44
CA VAL A 150 23.97 -8.87 2.08
C VAL A 150 23.27 -9.77 1.06
N SER A 151 23.93 -10.02 -0.07
CA SER A 151 23.47 -10.97 -1.10
C SER A 151 24.01 -12.37 -0.83
N MET A 152 23.13 -13.37 -0.74
CA MET A 152 23.53 -14.77 -0.57
C MET A 152 24.17 -15.38 -1.84
N ALA A 153 23.94 -14.77 -3.01
CA ALA A 153 24.55 -15.20 -4.26
C ALA A 153 25.98 -14.64 -4.46
N ALA A 154 26.44 -13.76 -3.58
CA ALA A 154 27.79 -13.21 -3.68
C ALA A 154 28.83 -14.26 -3.25
N PRO A 155 29.93 -14.47 -3.98
CA PRO A 155 30.99 -15.41 -3.57
C PRO A 155 31.53 -15.13 -2.16
N ALA A 156 31.67 -13.85 -1.79
CA ALA A 156 32.12 -13.42 -0.47
C ALA A 156 31.20 -13.88 0.68
N PHE A 157 29.91 -14.14 0.41
CA PHE A 157 28.98 -14.65 1.42
C PHE A 157 29.35 -16.08 1.86
N LEU A 158 29.60 -16.99 0.91
CA LEU A 158 30.01 -18.36 1.21
C LEU A 158 31.39 -18.40 1.87
N ASP A 159 32.32 -17.56 1.44
CA ASP A 159 33.64 -17.44 2.08
C ASP A 159 33.53 -16.93 3.53
N THR A 160 32.62 -15.99 3.80
CA THR A 160 32.34 -15.51 5.17
C THR A 160 31.73 -16.61 6.04
N LEU A 161 30.78 -17.39 5.52
CA LEU A 161 30.24 -18.54 6.24
C LEU A 161 31.34 -19.55 6.60
N ARG A 162 32.21 -19.88 5.65
CA ARG A 162 33.34 -20.81 5.86
C ARG A 162 34.29 -20.35 6.96
N THR A 163 34.63 -19.06 6.98
CA THR A 163 35.57 -18.51 7.98
C THR A 163 34.99 -18.41 9.38
N ARG A 164 33.65 -18.31 9.50
CA ARG A 164 32.96 -18.16 10.79
C ARG A 164 32.33 -19.45 11.33
N MET A 165 32.53 -20.57 10.63
CA MET A 165 32.12 -21.90 11.09
C MET A 165 32.95 -22.39 12.28
N PRO A 166 32.34 -23.03 13.29
CA PRO A 166 33.08 -23.57 14.43
C PRO A 166 34.08 -24.68 14.05
N PRO A 167 35.19 -24.82 14.80
CA PRO A 167 36.27 -25.77 14.52
C PRO A 167 35.92 -27.25 14.79
N SER A 168 34.68 -27.58 15.17
CA SER A 168 34.22 -28.95 15.40
C SER A 168 34.13 -29.81 14.11
N VAL A 169 34.68 -29.33 13.00
CA VAL A 169 34.84 -30.01 11.72
C VAL A 169 36.33 -30.10 11.45
N SER A 170 36.89 -31.31 11.36
CA SER A 170 38.34 -31.51 11.21
C SER A 170 38.87 -30.84 9.94
N GLU A 171 40.00 -30.11 10.05
CA GLU A 171 40.63 -29.34 8.96
C GLU A 171 40.82 -30.12 7.64
N GLN A 172 40.95 -31.45 7.68
CA GLN A 172 41.19 -32.30 6.51
C GLN A 172 39.93 -32.61 5.67
N VAL A 173 38.72 -32.31 6.17
CA VAL A 173 37.43 -32.61 5.50
C VAL A 173 36.77 -31.33 4.94
N PHE A 174 37.33 -30.16 5.27
CA PHE A 174 36.69 -28.85 5.11
C PHE A 174 36.66 -28.31 3.67
N ASP A 175 37.65 -28.67 2.83
CA ASP A 175 37.74 -28.20 1.44
C ASP A 175 36.80 -28.94 0.46
N ALA A 176 36.18 -30.04 0.89
CA ALA A 176 35.33 -30.90 0.07
C ALA A 176 33.82 -30.88 0.43
N MET A 177 33.40 -30.25 1.52
CA MET A 177 31.98 -30.23 1.93
C MET A 177 31.21 -29.10 1.21
N PRO A 178 30.16 -29.41 0.41
CA PRO A 178 29.27 -28.39 -0.10
C PRO A 178 28.50 -27.77 1.07
N MET A 179 28.68 -26.47 1.29
CA MET A 179 27.96 -25.70 2.29
C MET A 179 26.74 -25.06 1.63
N GLN A 180 25.54 -25.55 1.93
CA GLN A 180 24.31 -25.07 1.32
C GLN A 180 23.35 -24.47 2.36
N PRO A 181 22.99 -23.18 2.23
CA PRO A 181 21.89 -22.60 2.97
C PRO A 181 20.58 -23.34 2.66
N LEU A 182 19.89 -23.81 3.70
CA LEU A 182 18.61 -24.52 3.56
C LEU A 182 17.42 -23.57 3.38
N ASN A 183 17.55 -22.32 3.82
CA ASN A 183 16.57 -21.27 3.59
C ASN A 183 17.19 -20.08 2.84
N LEU A 184 16.42 -19.48 1.94
CA LEU A 184 16.85 -18.33 1.15
C LEU A 184 16.24 -17.03 1.69
N LEU A 185 17.06 -15.99 1.79
CA LEU A 185 16.65 -14.63 2.14
C LEU A 185 17.05 -13.66 1.02
N ALA A 186 16.16 -12.71 0.71
CA ALA A 186 16.49 -11.69 -0.27
C ALA A 186 17.59 -10.76 0.26
N LYS A 187 18.30 -10.08 -0.66
CA LYS A 187 19.37 -9.12 -0.31
C LYS A 187 18.90 -8.09 0.71
N ALA A 188 17.68 -7.57 0.56
CA ALA A 188 17.12 -6.52 1.39
C ALA A 188 16.64 -6.98 2.77
N ASP A 189 16.43 -8.28 2.96
CA ASP A 189 15.88 -8.86 4.19
C ASP A 189 17.02 -9.22 5.14
N SER A 190 16.83 -9.01 6.44
CA SER A 190 17.73 -9.51 7.48
C SER A 190 17.16 -10.79 8.10
N GLY A 191 17.98 -11.68 8.63
CA GLY A 191 17.42 -12.82 9.33
C GLY A 191 18.35 -14.00 9.53
N LEU A 192 17.82 -14.99 10.22
CA LEU A 192 18.48 -16.27 10.45
C LEU A 192 18.63 -17.08 9.15
N ILE A 193 19.75 -17.77 9.00
CA ILE A 193 20.05 -18.68 7.91
C ILE A 193 20.56 -19.98 8.51
N LEU A 194 19.89 -21.08 8.18
CA LEU A 194 20.27 -22.44 8.52
C LEU A 194 21.16 -22.99 7.41
N VAL A 195 22.34 -23.47 7.79
CA VAL A 195 23.33 -24.05 6.87
C VAL A 195 23.62 -25.47 7.30
N ALA A 196 23.40 -26.44 6.40
CA ALA A 196 23.70 -27.83 6.67
C ALA A 196 25.20 -28.14 6.51
N LYS A 197 25.72 -29.02 7.36
CA LYS A 197 27.07 -29.58 7.28
C LYS A 197 27.00 -30.91 6.52
N LEU A 198 27.08 -30.89 5.19
CA LEU A 198 26.98 -32.09 4.34
C LEU A 198 28.25 -32.94 4.38
N LYS A 199 28.14 -34.27 4.47
CA LYS A 199 29.32 -35.18 4.37
C LYS A 199 30.01 -35.02 3.00
N ALA A 200 31.34 -35.16 2.96
CA ALA A 200 32.22 -34.82 1.84
C ALA A 200 31.96 -35.53 0.48
N ASN A 201 30.99 -36.44 0.38
CA ASN A 201 30.71 -37.23 -0.83
C ASN A 201 29.37 -36.91 -1.52
N SER A 202 28.59 -35.91 -1.07
CA SER A 202 27.34 -35.52 -1.74
C SER A 202 27.60 -34.55 -2.91
N PRO A 203 27.09 -34.82 -4.14
CA PRO A 203 27.35 -33.99 -5.32
C PRO A 203 26.73 -32.59 -5.20
N ALA A 204 27.54 -31.55 -5.43
CA ALA A 204 27.22 -30.13 -5.24
C ALA A 204 26.21 -29.52 -6.24
N ASN A 205 25.50 -30.32 -7.03
CA ASN A 205 24.70 -29.85 -8.16
C ASN A 205 23.30 -30.49 -8.16
N THR A 206 22.43 -30.04 -7.26
CA THR A 206 20.97 -30.18 -7.42
C THR A 206 20.26 -29.01 -6.75
N SER A 207 19.42 -28.32 -7.52
CA SER A 207 18.50 -27.28 -7.03
C SER A 207 17.33 -27.83 -6.19
N ASN A 208 17.34 -29.14 -5.92
CA ASN A 208 16.41 -29.87 -5.08
C ASN A 208 17.24 -30.85 -4.23
N ILE A 209 17.71 -30.42 -3.06
CA ILE A 209 18.13 -31.38 -2.04
C ILE A 209 16.85 -31.92 -1.41
N ASP A 210 16.48 -33.15 -1.79
CA ASP A 210 15.57 -33.94 -0.99
C ASP A 210 16.13 -34.04 0.43
N SER A 211 15.27 -33.87 1.43
CA SER A 211 15.57 -33.87 2.88
C SER A 211 16.31 -35.11 3.42
N THR A 212 16.68 -36.05 2.57
CA THR A 212 17.30 -37.34 2.91
C THR A 212 18.80 -37.25 3.18
N ASP A 213 19.53 -36.29 2.60
CA ASP A 213 21.00 -36.23 2.71
C ASP A 213 21.54 -35.39 3.89
N THR A 214 20.68 -34.59 4.54
CA THR A 214 21.09 -33.65 5.61
C THR A 214 20.71 -34.09 7.02
N ASN A 215 19.93 -35.16 7.21
CA ASN A 215 19.31 -35.55 8.49
C ASN A 215 18.60 -34.39 9.23
N ILE A 216 18.28 -33.27 8.57
CA ILE A 216 17.58 -32.11 9.12
C ILE A 216 16.16 -32.11 8.55
N SER A 217 15.15 -32.03 9.42
CA SER A 217 13.75 -32.09 9.01
C SER A 217 12.85 -31.12 9.79
N ASP A 218 11.58 -31.02 9.37
CA ASP A 218 10.53 -30.17 9.97
C ASP A 218 10.98 -28.72 10.25
N ILE A 219 11.51 -28.08 9.20
CA ILE A 219 12.00 -26.71 9.26
C ILE A 219 10.80 -25.75 9.31
N GLN A 220 10.69 -25.02 10.41
CA GLN A 220 9.68 -23.99 10.63
C GLN A 220 10.32 -22.62 10.74
N LEU A 221 9.78 -21.67 9.98
CA LEU A 221 10.31 -20.31 9.83
C LEU A 221 9.28 -19.31 10.37
N VAL A 222 9.72 -18.35 11.19
CA VAL A 222 8.87 -17.24 11.64
C VAL A 222 9.51 -15.91 11.30
N TYR A 223 8.83 -15.16 10.43
CA TYR A 223 9.22 -13.83 10.02
C TYR A 223 8.50 -12.77 10.85
N ARG A 224 9.25 -11.81 11.37
CA ARG A 224 8.72 -10.57 11.91
C ARG A 224 8.56 -9.56 10.79
N CYS A 225 7.36 -9.03 10.60
CA CYS A 225 7.12 -7.95 9.65
C CYS A 225 6.30 -6.81 10.24
N MET A 226 6.56 -5.60 9.74
CA MET A 226 5.66 -4.46 9.95
C MET A 226 4.94 -4.15 8.64
N VAL A 227 3.62 -4.03 8.73
CA VAL A 227 2.74 -3.79 7.58
C VAL A 227 1.99 -2.48 7.73
N HIS A 228 1.61 -1.91 6.60
CA HIS A 228 0.64 -0.81 6.58
C HIS A 228 -0.72 -1.30 7.01
N GLY A 229 -1.44 -0.46 7.73
CA GLY A 229 -2.80 -0.72 8.10
C GLY A 229 -2.96 -1.68 9.29
N ARG A 230 -4.21 -1.85 9.68
CA ARG A 230 -4.67 -2.76 10.72
C ARG A 230 -4.94 -4.13 10.10
N ALA A 231 -4.11 -5.10 10.46
CA ALA A 231 -4.31 -6.50 10.12
C ALA A 231 -4.81 -7.23 11.37
N GLY A 232 -6.09 -7.62 11.41
CA GLY A 232 -6.74 -8.25 12.56
C GLY A 232 -7.39 -7.27 13.55
N LEU A 233 -8.13 -7.83 14.52
CA LEU A 233 -8.92 -7.06 15.48
C LEU A 233 -8.17 -6.86 16.80
N ALA A 234 -7.46 -7.86 17.29
CA ALA A 234 -6.76 -7.86 18.55
C ALA A 234 -5.34 -8.44 18.45
N LYS A 235 -4.52 -8.15 19.46
CA LYS A 235 -3.21 -8.80 19.63
C LYS A 235 -3.44 -10.29 19.89
N GLY A 236 -2.70 -11.15 19.19
CA GLY A 236 -2.83 -12.60 19.25
C GLY A 236 -3.73 -13.18 18.17
N ASP A 237 -4.52 -12.36 17.46
CA ASP A 237 -5.35 -12.84 16.35
C ASP A 237 -4.50 -13.55 15.29
N GLN A 238 -5.06 -14.62 14.74
CA GLN A 238 -4.43 -15.40 13.68
C GLN A 238 -5.30 -15.42 12.44
N PHE A 239 -4.66 -15.27 11.28
CA PHE A 239 -5.32 -15.44 9.98
C PHE A 239 -4.35 -16.10 9.00
N THR A 240 -4.90 -16.81 8.02
CA THR A 240 -4.09 -17.49 7.00
C THR A 240 -4.42 -16.93 5.64
N LEU A 241 -3.38 -16.61 4.86
CA LEU A 241 -3.52 -16.28 3.44
C LEU A 241 -3.00 -17.46 2.62
N ALA A 242 -3.78 -17.88 1.63
CA ALA A 242 -3.48 -18.99 0.73
C ALA A 242 -3.66 -18.60 -0.74
N THR A 243 -3.48 -17.32 -1.05
CA THR A 243 -3.63 -16.79 -2.41
C THR A 243 -2.52 -17.36 -3.30
N PRO A 244 -2.85 -18.02 -4.43
CA PRO A 244 -1.84 -18.60 -5.30
C PRO A 244 -0.81 -17.57 -5.78
N LEU A 245 0.48 -17.93 -5.74
CA LEU A 245 1.57 -17.12 -6.25
C LEU A 245 2.10 -17.70 -7.56
N GLN A 246 2.62 -16.84 -8.44
CA GLN A 246 3.08 -17.22 -9.78
C GLN A 246 4.10 -18.37 -9.78
N ASP A 247 5.00 -18.39 -8.79
CA ASP A 247 6.05 -19.40 -8.64
C ASP A 247 5.68 -20.51 -7.62
N ALA A 248 4.50 -20.44 -7.01
CA ALA A 248 4.03 -21.37 -5.97
C ALA A 248 2.49 -21.35 -5.84
N PRO A 249 1.77 -22.16 -6.65
CA PRO A 249 0.31 -22.12 -6.68
C PRO A 249 -0.36 -22.71 -5.43
N ASP A 250 0.25 -23.73 -4.78
CA ASP A 250 -0.20 -24.27 -3.49
C ASP A 250 0.68 -23.75 -2.35
N CYS A 251 0.50 -22.47 -2.00
CA CYS A 251 1.22 -21.86 -0.90
C CYS A 251 0.27 -21.24 0.13
N SER A 252 0.67 -21.28 1.40
CA SER A 252 -0.10 -20.65 2.48
C SER A 252 0.78 -20.13 3.59
N THR A 253 0.39 -19.01 4.20
CA THR A 253 1.12 -18.37 5.29
C THR A 253 0.14 -17.98 6.39
N ARG A 254 0.43 -18.42 7.62
CA ARG A 254 -0.27 -18.00 8.82
C ARG A 254 0.36 -16.74 9.36
N PHE A 255 -0.44 -15.75 9.67
CA PHE A 255 -0.05 -14.49 10.30
C PHE A 255 -0.63 -14.43 11.70
N THR A 256 0.19 -13.99 12.67
CA THR A 256 -0.24 -13.73 14.05
C THR A 256 0.00 -12.26 14.37
N VAL A 257 -1.00 -11.59 14.93
CA VAL A 257 -0.90 -10.18 15.31
C VAL A 257 -0.08 -10.02 16.58
N VAL A 258 1.08 -9.34 16.47
CA VAL A 258 1.98 -9.10 17.60
C VAL A 258 1.62 -7.82 18.34
N SER A 259 1.39 -6.73 17.61
CA SER A 259 1.06 -5.43 18.18
C SER A 259 0.51 -4.46 17.13
N PHE A 260 -0.29 -3.50 17.58
CA PHE A 260 -0.67 -2.35 16.78
C PHE A 260 0.11 -1.11 17.22
N THR A 261 0.54 -0.30 16.27
CA THR A 261 1.16 1.01 16.51
C THR A 261 0.28 2.08 15.89
N ARG A 262 -0.13 3.07 16.70
CA ARG A 262 -0.86 4.23 16.19
C ARG A 262 0.04 5.07 15.29
N THR A 263 -0.49 5.48 14.16
CA THR A 263 0.20 6.37 13.22
C THR A 263 -0.79 7.37 12.63
N ARG A 264 -0.28 8.53 12.23
CA ARG A 264 -1.03 9.52 11.43
C ARG A 264 -0.83 9.37 9.93
N ASN A 265 0.02 8.44 9.51
CA ASN A 265 0.51 8.29 8.14
C ASN A 265 -0.06 7.07 7.40
N ALA A 266 -0.93 6.28 8.05
CA ALA A 266 -1.70 5.21 7.44
C ALA A 266 -3.17 5.60 7.30
N SER A 267 -3.86 5.08 6.28
CA SER A 267 -5.25 5.41 5.96
C SER A 267 -6.24 5.04 7.06
N ASP A 268 -5.96 3.98 7.81
CA ASP A 268 -6.74 3.50 8.96
C ASP A 268 -6.09 3.86 10.31
N GLY A 269 -5.03 4.68 10.30
CA GLY A 269 -4.34 5.15 11.51
C GLY A 269 -3.50 4.10 12.25
N PHE A 270 -3.22 2.93 11.65
CA PHE A 270 -2.42 1.89 12.28
C PHE A 270 -1.28 1.37 11.39
N LEU A 271 -0.20 0.98 12.04
CA LEU A 271 0.74 -0.01 11.53
C LEU A 271 0.57 -1.28 12.37
N THR A 272 0.64 -2.44 11.72
CA THR A 272 0.55 -3.72 12.43
C THR A 272 1.89 -4.43 12.38
N THR A 273 2.33 -4.95 13.53
CA THR A 273 3.44 -5.89 13.62
C THR A 273 2.87 -7.30 13.58
N LEU A 274 3.34 -8.13 12.66
CA LEU A 274 2.89 -9.50 12.44
C LEU A 274 4.06 -10.48 12.58
N ASP A 275 3.74 -11.68 13.03
CA ASP A 275 4.56 -12.87 12.86
C ASP A 275 3.99 -13.73 11.72
N ALA A 276 4.77 -13.93 10.67
CA ALA A 276 4.38 -14.72 9.50
C ALA A 276 5.09 -16.09 9.51
N THR A 277 4.30 -17.15 9.49
CA THR A 277 4.74 -18.55 9.45
C THR A 277 4.26 -19.20 8.16
N PRO A 278 5.12 -19.40 7.14
CA PRO A 278 4.79 -20.19 5.96
C PRO A 278 4.42 -21.62 6.37
N LEU A 279 3.25 -22.12 5.93
CA LEU A 279 2.75 -23.46 6.26
C LEU A 279 2.93 -24.43 5.08
N LYS A 280 2.67 -23.96 3.86
CA LYS A 280 2.83 -24.72 2.61
C LYS A 280 3.60 -23.89 1.61
N SER A 281 4.49 -24.56 0.88
CA SER A 281 5.53 -23.95 0.05
C SER A 281 6.49 -23.10 0.90
N HIS A 282 7.78 -23.16 0.56
CA HIS A 282 8.82 -22.30 1.13
C HIS A 282 9.40 -21.41 0.03
N ALA A 283 8.54 -21.02 -0.92
CA ALA A 283 8.95 -20.24 -2.07
C ALA A 283 9.54 -18.90 -1.67
N HIS A 284 10.60 -18.51 -2.38
CA HIS A 284 11.27 -17.25 -2.17
C HIS A 284 10.27 -16.08 -2.34
N LYS A 285 10.18 -15.21 -1.32
CA LYS A 285 9.25 -14.05 -1.24
C LYS A 285 7.77 -14.36 -1.00
N GLN A 286 7.39 -15.59 -0.65
CA GLN A 286 5.98 -15.94 -0.38
C GLN A 286 5.27 -15.01 0.62
N VAL A 287 5.91 -14.72 1.76
CA VAL A 287 5.38 -13.81 2.79
C VAL A 287 5.10 -12.41 2.22
N LEU A 288 6.00 -11.90 1.37
CA LEU A 288 5.83 -10.61 0.72
C LEU A 288 4.70 -10.64 -0.31
N GLY A 289 4.62 -11.71 -1.11
CA GLY A 289 3.55 -11.88 -2.10
C GLY A 289 2.16 -11.87 -1.46
N HIS A 290 1.96 -12.65 -0.41
CA HIS A 290 0.69 -12.70 0.32
C HIS A 290 0.31 -11.35 0.94
N LEU A 291 1.25 -10.68 1.60
CA LEU A 291 0.96 -9.38 2.22
C LEU A 291 0.77 -8.26 1.18
N PHE A 292 1.46 -8.32 0.04
CA PHE A 292 1.29 -7.35 -1.04
C PHE A 292 -0.05 -7.50 -1.77
N ALA A 293 -0.54 -8.73 -1.93
CA ALA A 293 -1.88 -9.01 -2.46
C ALA A 293 -3.00 -8.67 -1.44
N SER A 294 -2.64 -8.49 -0.17
CA SER A 294 -3.55 -8.05 0.89
C SER A 294 -3.59 -6.52 1.00
N PRO A 295 -4.58 -5.93 1.70
CA PRO A 295 -4.60 -4.49 1.99
C PRO A 295 -3.45 -4.04 2.91
N ASN A 296 -2.66 -4.98 3.46
CA ASN A 296 -1.60 -4.73 4.44
C ASN A 296 -0.20 -5.06 3.89
N PRO A 297 0.33 -4.29 2.92
CA PRO A 297 1.67 -4.53 2.38
C PRO A 297 2.75 -4.25 3.43
N VAL A 298 3.86 -4.98 3.33
CA VAL A 298 5.05 -4.77 4.18
C VAL A 298 5.64 -3.38 3.96
N ILE A 299 6.10 -2.75 5.04
CA ILE A 299 6.81 -1.47 4.98
C ILE A 299 8.22 -1.71 4.40
N GLY A 300 8.53 -1.07 3.29
CA GLY A 300 9.87 -1.18 2.70
C GLY A 300 9.98 -0.58 1.30
N ASN A 301 11.15 -0.76 0.68
CA ASN A 301 11.53 -0.18 -0.61
C ASN A 301 11.64 -1.23 -1.74
N SER A 302 10.95 -2.37 -1.60
CA SER A 302 10.84 -3.42 -2.62
C SER A 302 9.60 -3.24 -3.51
N ARG A 303 9.57 -3.87 -4.69
CA ARG A 303 8.39 -3.90 -5.57
C ARG A 303 7.16 -4.56 -4.93
N LEU A 304 7.39 -5.47 -3.97
CA LEU A 304 6.36 -6.17 -3.19
C LEU A 304 6.17 -5.55 -1.81
N ALA A 305 6.51 -4.27 -1.65
CA ALA A 305 6.40 -3.53 -0.39
C ALA A 305 5.96 -2.09 -0.67
N LYS A 306 5.47 -1.41 0.37
CA LYS A 306 5.04 -0.01 0.30
C LYS A 306 5.91 0.84 1.22
N GLN A 307 6.51 1.90 0.67
CA GLN A 307 7.30 2.82 1.50
C GLN A 307 6.41 3.56 2.50
N HIS A 308 6.91 3.70 3.74
CA HIS A 308 6.26 4.51 4.77
C HIS A 308 6.88 5.92 4.81
N ARG A 309 6.04 6.96 4.95
CA ARG A 309 6.43 8.38 4.85
C ARG A 309 7.63 8.74 5.73
N THR A 310 7.67 8.19 6.94
CA THR A 310 8.69 8.47 7.96
C THR A 310 10.00 7.69 7.77
N CYS A 311 10.00 6.68 6.91
CA CYS A 311 11.11 5.73 6.71
C CYS A 311 11.42 5.52 5.23
N ARG A 312 11.49 6.62 4.47
CA ARG A 312 12.13 6.60 3.14
C ARG A 312 13.57 6.10 3.32
N ASP A 313 13.94 5.12 2.51
CA ASP A 313 15.30 4.55 2.43
C ASP A 313 15.82 3.73 3.63
N LYS A 314 14.95 3.32 4.57
CA LYS A 314 15.36 2.47 5.72
C LYS A 314 15.36 0.96 5.46
N GLY A 315 15.28 0.55 4.19
CA GLY A 315 15.20 -0.85 3.77
C GLY A 315 13.88 -1.53 4.14
N MET A 316 13.90 -2.86 4.20
CA MET A 316 12.71 -3.69 4.44
C MET A 316 12.41 -3.88 5.94
N PHE A 317 11.15 -3.77 6.34
CA PHE A 317 10.66 -4.17 7.67
C PHE A 317 10.11 -5.60 7.63
N LEU A 318 10.98 -6.52 7.19
CA LEU A 318 10.77 -7.96 7.20
C LEU A 318 12.07 -8.60 7.71
N SER A 319 11.96 -9.48 8.69
CA SER A 319 13.13 -10.20 9.21
C SER A 319 12.79 -11.61 9.69
N LEU A 320 13.58 -12.61 9.31
CA LEU A 320 13.43 -13.98 9.82
C LEU A 320 14.04 -14.07 11.23
N ILE A 321 13.17 -14.08 12.25
CA ILE A 321 13.58 -13.98 13.67
C ILE A 321 13.61 -15.32 14.39
N SER A 322 13.00 -16.37 13.83
CA SER A 322 13.02 -17.70 14.43
C SER A 322 13.12 -18.78 13.37
N ILE A 323 13.96 -19.77 13.65
CA ILE A 323 14.04 -21.03 12.91
C ILE A 323 13.94 -22.17 13.93
N SER A 324 13.03 -23.12 13.69
CA SER A 324 12.99 -24.38 14.41
C SER A 324 13.16 -25.52 13.42
N PHE A 325 13.86 -26.58 13.82
CA PHE A 325 14.10 -27.76 13.00
C PHE A 325 14.41 -28.96 13.89
N VAL A 326 14.33 -30.16 13.34
CA VAL A 326 14.80 -31.39 13.99
C VAL A 326 16.21 -31.67 13.48
N ASP A 327 17.16 -31.82 14.41
CA ASP A 327 18.56 -32.11 14.09
C ASP A 327 18.79 -33.59 13.75
N SER A 328 20.05 -33.92 13.47
CA SER A 328 20.45 -35.28 13.09
C SER A 328 20.25 -36.35 14.18
N ASP A 329 20.07 -35.94 15.43
CA ASP A 329 19.81 -36.83 16.57
C ASP A 329 18.30 -36.92 16.90
N GLY A 330 17.44 -36.29 16.09
CA GLY A 330 16.00 -36.24 16.32
C GLY A 330 15.59 -35.20 17.36
N GLN A 331 16.49 -34.32 17.79
CA GLN A 331 16.19 -33.29 18.79
C GLN A 331 15.60 -32.05 18.13
N ARG A 332 14.58 -31.46 18.77
CA ARG A 332 13.97 -30.22 18.31
C ARG A 332 14.85 -29.03 18.70
N CYS A 333 15.50 -28.43 17.72
CA CYS A 333 16.28 -27.21 17.87
C CYS A 333 15.40 -25.98 17.60
N LEU A 334 15.63 -24.92 18.38
CA LEU A 334 15.00 -23.62 18.20
C LEU A 334 16.07 -22.53 18.35
N VAL A 335 16.20 -21.69 17.33
CA VAL A 335 17.04 -20.49 17.38
C VAL A 335 16.17 -19.28 17.15
N THR A 336 16.20 -18.36 18.08
CA THR A 336 15.51 -17.07 18.00
C THR A 336 16.51 -15.93 18.01
N HIS A 337 16.25 -14.89 17.24
CA HIS A 337 17.00 -13.65 17.23
C HIS A 337 16.07 -12.49 17.62
N PRO A 338 16.54 -11.50 18.40
CA PRO A 338 15.74 -10.32 18.71
C PRO A 338 15.33 -9.58 17.43
N GLU A 339 14.17 -8.95 17.48
CA GLU A 339 13.71 -8.07 16.40
C GLU A 339 14.73 -6.96 16.13
N PRO A 340 15.05 -6.64 14.86
CA PRO A 340 15.97 -5.55 14.55
C PRO A 340 15.51 -4.22 15.15
N THR A 341 16.42 -3.48 15.77
CA THR A 341 16.14 -2.24 16.52
C THR A 341 15.38 -1.17 15.71
N LYS A 342 15.52 -1.17 14.38
CA LYS A 342 14.80 -0.26 13.49
C LYS A 342 13.27 -0.40 13.56
N PHE A 343 12.75 -1.57 13.90
CA PHE A 343 11.31 -1.82 14.03
C PHE A 343 10.75 -1.05 15.23
N GLU A 344 11.32 -1.27 16.42
CA GLU A 344 10.98 -0.53 17.64
C GLU A 344 11.17 0.99 17.46
N ALA A 345 12.26 1.40 16.80
CA ALA A 345 12.51 2.81 16.52
C ALA A 345 11.42 3.45 15.64
N LEU A 346 10.88 2.72 14.66
CA LEU A 346 9.74 3.19 13.87
C LEU A 346 8.48 3.26 14.74
N ARG A 347 8.20 2.23 15.55
CA ARG A 347 7.01 2.19 16.42
C ARG A 347 6.97 3.39 17.37
N LYS A 348 8.05 3.60 18.13
CA LYS A 348 8.17 4.75 19.04
C LYS A 348 8.05 6.09 18.33
N LYS A 349 8.62 6.21 17.12
CA LYS A 349 8.57 7.45 16.34
C LYS A 349 7.16 7.79 15.87
N GLU A 350 6.42 6.80 15.37
CA GLU A 350 5.03 7.00 14.94
C GLU A 350 4.10 7.26 16.11
N GLU A 351 4.25 6.53 17.22
CA GLU A 351 3.48 6.74 18.43
C GLU A 351 3.73 8.13 19.02
N LYS A 352 4.99 8.58 19.08
CA LYS A 352 5.32 9.95 19.48
C LYS A 352 4.67 11.00 18.58
N PHE A 353 4.68 10.78 17.26
CA PHE A 353 4.02 11.69 16.32
C PHE A 353 2.50 11.69 16.45
N PHE A 354 1.90 10.55 16.80
CA PHE A 354 0.48 10.43 17.08
C PHE A 354 0.11 11.15 18.38
N LEU A 355 0.83 10.89 19.48
CA LEU A 355 0.60 11.52 20.78
C LEU A 355 0.77 13.03 20.71
N LYS A 356 1.84 13.53 20.07
CA LYS A 356 2.01 14.97 19.85
C LYS A 356 0.82 15.58 19.13
N LYS A 357 0.26 14.86 18.14
CA LYS A 357 -0.91 15.35 17.41
C LYS A 357 -2.17 15.32 18.27
N GLN A 358 -2.32 14.32 19.13
CA GLN A 358 -3.41 14.23 20.10
C GLN A 358 -3.32 15.37 21.13
N ASP A 359 -2.13 15.66 21.66
CA ASP A 359 -1.91 16.77 22.59
C ASP A 359 -2.22 18.12 21.95
N GLU A 360 -1.84 18.33 20.69
CA GLU A 360 -2.21 19.52 19.91
C GLU A 360 -3.74 19.66 19.79
N ILE A 361 -4.46 18.54 19.56
CA ILE A 361 -5.92 18.52 19.47
C ILE A 361 -6.54 18.81 20.85
N ASP A 362 -6.05 18.16 21.90
CA ASP A 362 -6.59 18.28 23.27
C ASP A 362 -6.30 19.67 23.88
N ALA A 363 -5.17 20.28 23.53
CA ALA A 363 -4.86 21.67 23.88
C ALA A 363 -5.84 22.63 23.19
N ALA A 364 -6.07 22.47 21.89
CA ALA A 364 -7.06 23.26 21.16
C ALA A 364 -8.49 23.10 21.74
N VAL A 365 -8.85 21.88 22.17
CA VAL A 365 -10.14 21.61 22.85
C VAL A 365 -10.21 22.28 24.22
N ARG A 366 -9.13 22.32 25.00
CA ARG A 366 -9.09 23.02 26.31
C ARG A 366 -9.19 24.54 26.16
N ASP A 367 -8.47 25.13 25.22
CA ASP A 367 -8.52 26.57 24.98
C ASP A 367 -9.92 27.02 24.52
N SER A 368 -10.60 26.19 23.72
CA SER A 368 -11.99 26.45 23.32
C SER A 368 -13.03 26.31 24.46
N LYS A 369 -12.69 25.65 25.57
CA LYS A 369 -13.52 25.57 26.79
C LYS A 369 -13.28 26.77 27.73
N LYS A 370 -12.04 27.27 27.81
CA LYS A 370 -11.69 28.46 28.62
C LYS A 370 -12.37 29.72 28.09
N PHE A 371 -12.49 29.85 26.77
CA PHE A 371 -13.26 30.92 26.12
C PHE A 371 -14.78 30.85 26.34
N LYS A 372 -15.33 29.75 26.89
CA LYS A 372 -16.77 29.64 27.21
C LYS A 372 -17.10 30.01 28.65
N SER A 373 -16.12 30.13 29.54
CA SER A 373 -16.35 30.48 30.95
C SER A 373 -16.29 31.99 31.24
N ASP A 374 -15.74 32.80 30.33
CA ASP A 374 -15.62 34.27 30.52
C ASP A 374 -16.78 35.09 29.91
N ASP A 375 -17.63 34.50 29.07
CA ASP A 375 -18.80 35.18 28.47
C ASP A 375 -20.07 35.06 29.33
N GLY A 376 -19.94 35.35 30.63
CA GLY A 376 -21.01 35.26 31.61
C GLY A 376 -21.13 36.51 32.48
N ASN A 377 -21.46 37.66 31.87
CA ASN A 377 -22.19 38.82 32.42
C ASN A 377 -21.69 40.14 31.83
N HIS A 378 -22.42 40.66 30.84
CA HIS A 378 -23.06 41.97 30.88
C HIS A 378 -23.58 42.31 29.48
N PHE A 379 -24.88 42.08 29.30
CA PHE A 379 -25.69 42.82 28.34
C PHE A 379 -25.96 44.19 28.98
N GLU A 380 -25.56 45.28 28.31
CA GLU A 380 -26.35 46.50 28.32
C GLU A 380 -26.38 47.11 26.91
N GLU A 381 -27.61 47.39 26.49
CA GLU A 381 -27.98 48.15 25.30
C GLU A 381 -27.32 49.53 25.30
N ASN A 382 -26.91 50.00 24.12
CA ASN A 382 -27.23 51.36 23.70
C ASN A 382 -27.04 51.51 22.19
N ALA A 383 -28.17 51.45 21.48
CA ALA A 383 -28.32 52.13 20.20
C ALA A 383 -28.48 53.63 20.47
N SER A 384 -27.65 54.46 19.82
CA SER A 384 -27.95 55.83 19.34
C SER A 384 -26.67 56.63 19.12
N ARG A 385 -26.37 57.00 17.87
CA ARG A 385 -26.21 58.39 17.38
C ARG A 385 -25.48 58.44 16.03
N ASN A 386 -26.21 58.94 15.04
CA ASN A 386 -25.71 59.57 13.82
C ASN A 386 -24.76 60.73 14.13
N LEU A 387 -23.76 60.98 13.28
CA LEU A 387 -23.66 62.15 12.36
C LEU A 387 -22.19 62.40 11.95
N ASP A 388 -22.00 62.43 10.62
CA ASP A 388 -21.34 63.46 9.83
C ASP A 388 -19.84 63.84 9.95
N CYS A 389 -19.23 63.74 8.75
CA CYS A 389 -18.57 64.84 8.01
C CYS A 389 -17.05 65.07 8.07
N THR A 390 -16.47 64.98 6.86
CA THR A 390 -15.58 65.95 6.17
C THR A 390 -14.06 65.96 6.36
N ASN A 391 -13.39 65.64 5.23
CA ASN A 391 -12.31 66.34 4.49
C ASN A 391 -11.05 66.93 5.16
N GLY A 392 -9.92 66.69 4.46
CA GLY A 392 -8.65 67.43 4.49
C GLY A 392 -7.50 66.59 5.06
N GLY A 393 -6.29 66.45 4.50
CA GLY A 393 -5.57 67.07 3.39
C GLY A 393 -4.09 66.60 3.52
N ASN A 394 -3.39 66.50 2.40
CA ASN A 394 -2.01 65.98 2.22
C ASN A 394 -0.93 66.47 3.21
N SER A 395 0.08 65.63 3.49
CA SER A 395 1.48 65.87 3.06
C SER A 395 2.44 64.75 3.51
N ASP A 396 3.43 64.53 2.65
CA ASP A 396 4.36 63.42 2.58
C ASP A 396 5.38 63.35 3.73
N ILE A 397 5.65 62.14 4.23
CA ILE A 397 7.02 61.69 4.55
C ILE A 397 7.17 60.25 4.07
N ALA A 398 8.06 60.09 3.10
CA ALA A 398 8.49 58.84 2.54
C ALA A 398 9.20 57.94 3.58
N ASN A 399 8.90 56.65 3.51
CA ASN A 399 9.91 55.60 3.62
C ASN A 399 9.40 54.39 2.83
N ASP A 400 9.72 54.39 1.54
CA ASP A 400 9.80 53.18 0.74
C ASP A 400 10.82 52.24 1.40
N THR A 401 10.45 50.98 1.62
CA THR A 401 11.07 49.79 1.02
C THR A 401 10.52 48.54 1.73
N ILE A 402 9.54 47.89 1.11
CA ILE A 402 9.55 46.49 0.65
C ILE A 402 8.17 46.28 0.01
N SER A 403 8.13 46.48 -1.30
CA SER A 403 7.00 46.11 -2.14
C SER A 403 6.88 44.59 -2.21
N SER A 404 5.64 44.13 -2.09
CA SER A 404 5.08 42.99 -2.83
C SER A 404 5.92 41.70 -2.88
N ILE A 405 5.83 40.90 -1.83
CA ILE A 405 5.84 39.44 -2.03
C ILE A 405 4.40 39.08 -2.46
N PRO A 406 4.15 38.59 -3.70
CA PRO A 406 2.86 38.03 -4.00
C PRO A 406 2.66 36.86 -3.04
N LYS A 407 1.61 36.90 -2.21
CA LYS A 407 1.17 35.74 -1.44
C LYS A 407 1.00 34.61 -2.45
N LYS A 408 1.95 33.67 -2.52
CA LYS A 408 1.77 32.43 -3.28
C LYS A 408 0.50 31.81 -2.72
N SER A 409 -0.58 31.84 -3.50
CA SER A 409 -1.79 31.10 -3.18
C SER A 409 -1.36 29.64 -3.10
N PHE A 410 -1.32 29.10 -1.90
CA PHE A 410 -1.24 27.66 -1.74
C PHE A 410 -2.47 27.12 -2.47
N MET A 411 -2.25 26.23 -3.45
CA MET A 411 -3.33 25.52 -4.14
C MET A 411 -3.27 24.07 -3.68
N ASN A 412 -4.41 23.50 -3.35
CA ASN A 412 -4.59 22.15 -2.87
C ASN A 412 -3.92 21.18 -3.86
N PRO A 413 -2.96 20.36 -3.41
CA PRO A 413 -2.22 19.46 -4.28
C PRO A 413 -3.10 18.49 -5.09
N ALA A 414 -4.33 18.20 -4.65
CA ALA A 414 -5.26 17.41 -5.41
C ALA A 414 -5.81 18.18 -6.63
N TYR A 415 -6.10 19.47 -6.50
CA TYR A 415 -6.53 20.32 -7.61
C TYR A 415 -5.39 20.66 -8.57
N ILE A 416 -4.17 20.84 -8.06
CA ILE A 416 -2.97 20.98 -8.91
C ILE A 416 -2.81 19.75 -9.81
N ARG A 417 -2.93 18.55 -9.24
CA ARG A 417 -2.79 17.28 -9.99
C ARG A 417 -4.06 16.90 -10.75
N GLN A 418 -5.18 17.55 -10.45
CA GLN A 418 -6.53 17.18 -10.88
C GLN A 418 -6.90 15.72 -10.55
N GLU A 419 -6.29 15.12 -9.53
CA GLU A 419 -6.54 13.74 -9.12
C GLU A 419 -6.58 13.59 -7.59
N ALA A 420 -7.51 12.75 -7.12
CA ALA A 420 -7.62 12.28 -5.75
C ALA A 420 -7.86 10.77 -5.73
N GLU A 421 -7.33 10.07 -4.72
CA GLU A 421 -7.63 8.66 -4.49
C GLU A 421 -8.77 8.54 -3.49
N PHE A 422 -9.70 7.61 -3.69
CA PHE A 422 -10.73 7.22 -2.74
C PHE A 422 -11.00 5.71 -2.88
N ARG A 423 -10.91 4.97 -1.77
CA ARG A 423 -11.07 3.50 -1.73
C ARG A 423 -10.22 2.74 -2.78
N GLY A 424 -8.99 3.20 -3.02
CA GLY A 424 -8.07 2.60 -4.00
C GLY A 424 -8.35 2.96 -5.47
N PHE A 425 -9.41 3.72 -5.75
CA PHE A 425 -9.72 4.25 -7.07
C PHE A 425 -9.24 5.68 -7.21
N LYS A 426 -8.78 6.05 -8.41
CA LYS A 426 -8.43 7.43 -8.75
C LYS A 426 -9.63 8.16 -9.34
N PHE A 427 -9.84 9.40 -8.92
CA PHE A 427 -10.88 10.28 -9.42
C PHE A 427 -10.27 11.58 -9.89
N LYS A 428 -10.71 12.06 -11.05
CA LYS A 428 -10.51 13.44 -11.46
C LYS A 428 -11.22 14.35 -10.45
N VAL A 429 -10.52 15.40 -10.02
CA VAL A 429 -11.07 16.45 -9.17
C VAL A 429 -10.69 17.81 -9.72
N THR A 430 -11.61 18.77 -9.60
CA THR A 430 -11.39 20.19 -9.92
C THR A 430 -11.99 21.02 -8.78
N PRO A 431 -11.71 22.33 -8.70
CA PRO A 431 -12.38 23.22 -7.74
C PRO A 431 -13.92 23.27 -7.86
N SER A 432 -14.51 22.59 -8.85
CA SER A 432 -15.96 22.40 -8.98
C SER A 432 -16.53 21.33 -8.05
N VAL A 433 -15.69 20.50 -7.40
CA VAL A 433 -16.12 19.40 -6.53
C VAL A 433 -15.30 19.34 -5.24
N MET A 434 -15.92 18.95 -4.13
CA MET A 434 -15.19 18.61 -2.91
C MET A 434 -14.25 17.43 -3.17
N ILE A 435 -13.01 17.52 -2.68
CA ILE A 435 -12.05 16.43 -2.80
C ILE A 435 -12.54 15.24 -1.94
N PRO A 436 -12.71 14.03 -2.51
CA PRO A 436 -13.20 12.86 -1.78
C PRO A 436 -12.43 12.62 -0.49
N ARG A 437 -13.16 12.62 0.63
CA ARG A 437 -12.56 12.42 1.95
C ARG A 437 -12.49 10.93 2.26
N GLN A 438 -11.33 10.44 2.70
CA GLN A 438 -11.19 9.02 3.09
C GLN A 438 -12.14 8.63 4.23
N SER A 439 -12.56 9.58 5.06
CA SER A 439 -13.58 9.35 6.10
C SER A 439 -14.95 8.99 5.54
N SER A 440 -15.28 9.43 4.32
CA SER A 440 -16.54 9.11 3.64
C SER A 440 -16.60 7.66 3.16
N SER A 441 -15.48 6.92 3.20
CA SER A 441 -15.43 5.50 2.86
C SER A 441 -16.32 4.64 3.76
N VAL A 442 -16.57 5.10 4.99
CA VAL A 442 -17.47 4.46 5.97
C VAL A 442 -18.90 4.37 5.43
N LEU A 443 -19.37 5.34 4.64
CA LEU A 443 -20.71 5.28 4.03
C LEU A 443 -20.84 4.06 3.10
N VAL A 444 -19.84 3.87 2.23
CA VAL A 444 -19.81 2.75 1.28
C VAL A 444 -19.75 1.42 2.03
N ASP A 445 -18.87 1.32 3.04
CA ASP A 445 -18.73 0.09 3.84
C ASP A 445 -20.04 -0.28 4.54
N ARG A 446 -20.70 0.68 5.20
CA ARG A 446 -21.93 0.38 5.95
C ARG A 446 -23.10 0.09 5.03
N ALA A 447 -23.27 0.87 3.96
CA ALA A 447 -24.35 0.67 3.02
C ALA A 447 -24.29 -0.71 2.35
N THR A 448 -23.10 -1.10 1.87
CA THR A 448 -22.92 -2.38 1.16
C THR A 448 -22.91 -3.58 2.09
N ALA A 449 -22.38 -3.46 3.31
CA ALA A 449 -22.43 -4.53 4.31
C ALA A 449 -23.86 -4.86 4.72
N LEU A 450 -24.67 -3.84 5.05
CA LEU A 450 -26.07 -4.04 5.41
C LEU A 450 -26.87 -4.62 4.24
N PHE A 451 -26.69 -4.07 3.03
CA PHE A 451 -27.33 -4.57 1.82
C PHE A 451 -26.98 -6.04 1.57
N SER A 452 -25.70 -6.41 1.65
CA SER A 452 -25.24 -7.80 1.45
C SER A 452 -25.79 -8.76 2.50
N GLN A 453 -25.88 -8.33 3.77
CA GLN A 453 -26.47 -9.13 4.84
C GLN A 453 -27.96 -9.43 4.57
N GLN A 454 -28.73 -8.45 4.10
CA GLN A 454 -30.15 -8.60 3.75
C GLN A 454 -30.34 -9.46 2.49
N HIS A 455 -29.35 -9.49 1.61
CA HIS A 455 -29.47 -10.01 0.25
C HIS A 455 -28.40 -11.08 -0.07
N HIS A 456 -28.12 -11.99 0.87
CA HIS A 456 -27.13 -13.05 0.71
C HIS A 456 -27.45 -14.07 -0.41
N ASN A 457 -28.73 -14.17 -0.82
CA ASN A 457 -29.22 -15.06 -1.88
C ASN A 457 -29.89 -14.29 -3.03
N LEU A 458 -29.26 -13.22 -3.56
CA LEU A 458 -29.80 -12.51 -4.72
C LEU A 458 -29.95 -13.45 -5.92
N ASN A 459 -31.16 -13.51 -6.48
CA ASN A 459 -31.39 -14.18 -7.76
C ASN A 459 -30.64 -13.42 -8.87
N GLN A 460 -30.12 -14.14 -9.87
CA GLN A 460 -29.43 -13.61 -11.05
C GLN A 460 -30.30 -12.63 -11.85
N ASP A 461 -31.63 -12.73 -11.76
CA ASP A 461 -32.57 -11.81 -12.42
C ASP A 461 -32.82 -10.50 -11.65
N SER A 462 -32.30 -10.36 -10.43
CA SER A 462 -32.48 -9.14 -9.63
C SER A 462 -31.74 -7.95 -10.28
N ALA A 463 -32.07 -6.72 -9.90
CA ALA A 463 -31.29 -5.53 -10.26
C ALA A 463 -30.96 -4.75 -8.99
N ILE A 464 -29.75 -4.19 -8.92
CA ILE A 464 -29.30 -3.37 -7.80
C ILE A 464 -29.18 -1.93 -8.29
N ARG A 465 -29.91 -1.02 -7.65
CA ARG A 465 -30.00 0.37 -8.08
C ARG A 465 -29.54 1.30 -6.97
N VAL A 466 -28.52 2.10 -7.25
CA VAL A 466 -27.87 3.01 -6.30
C VAL A 466 -28.22 4.46 -6.64
N LEU A 467 -28.66 5.24 -5.65
CA LEU A 467 -28.88 6.67 -5.76
C LEU A 467 -27.84 7.43 -4.93
N ASP A 468 -27.11 8.34 -5.54
CA ASP A 468 -26.14 9.21 -4.87
C ASP A 468 -26.58 10.67 -4.95
N MET A 469 -26.89 11.22 -3.79
CA MET A 469 -27.46 12.55 -3.61
C MET A 469 -26.35 13.54 -3.28
N GLY A 470 -26.08 14.50 -4.18
CA GLY A 470 -24.95 15.42 -4.05
C GLY A 470 -23.65 14.75 -4.47
N THR A 471 -23.65 14.12 -5.66
CA THR A 471 -22.60 13.21 -6.14
C THR A 471 -21.20 13.84 -6.18
N GLY A 472 -21.08 15.15 -6.38
CA GLY A 472 -19.80 15.83 -6.50
C GLY A 472 -18.89 15.21 -7.55
N SER A 473 -17.86 14.47 -7.12
CA SER A 473 -16.93 13.76 -8.00
C SER A 473 -17.39 12.34 -8.43
N ALA A 474 -18.59 11.90 -8.02
CA ALA A 474 -19.10 10.53 -8.15
C ALA A 474 -18.30 9.46 -7.39
N SER A 475 -17.52 9.86 -6.38
CA SER A 475 -16.67 8.91 -5.65
C SER A 475 -17.46 7.88 -4.83
N LEU A 476 -18.61 8.26 -4.25
CA LEU A 476 -19.45 7.35 -3.47
C LEU A 476 -20.17 6.33 -4.36
N ILE A 477 -20.89 6.78 -5.39
CA ILE A 477 -21.62 5.86 -6.29
C ILE A 477 -20.70 4.90 -7.04
N ILE A 478 -19.60 5.40 -7.60
CA ILE A 478 -18.64 4.56 -8.35
C ILE A 478 -18.05 3.50 -7.43
N SER A 479 -17.60 3.90 -6.23
CA SER A 479 -17.02 2.96 -5.27
C SER A 479 -18.04 1.94 -4.79
N THR A 480 -19.29 2.34 -4.62
CA THR A 480 -20.39 1.45 -4.20
C THR A 480 -20.69 0.43 -5.28
N VAL A 481 -20.86 0.85 -6.53
CA VAL A 481 -21.09 -0.05 -7.67
C VAL A 481 -19.93 -1.06 -7.81
N LYS A 482 -18.68 -0.60 -7.76
CA LYS A 482 -17.50 -1.48 -7.81
C LYS A 482 -17.40 -2.44 -6.63
N HIS A 483 -17.80 -1.99 -5.43
CA HIS A 483 -17.77 -2.85 -4.25
C HIS A 483 -18.87 -3.92 -4.30
N LEU A 484 -20.05 -3.59 -4.82
CA LEU A 484 -21.13 -4.56 -5.05
C LEU A 484 -20.74 -5.61 -6.11
N GLU A 485 -20.07 -5.22 -7.20
CA GLU A 485 -19.51 -6.16 -8.18
C GLU A 485 -18.56 -7.17 -7.52
N PHE A 486 -17.74 -6.69 -6.58
CA PHE A 486 -16.81 -7.54 -5.84
C PHE A 486 -17.53 -8.48 -4.86
N LEU A 487 -18.54 -7.99 -4.16
CA LEU A 487 -19.31 -8.81 -3.20
C LEU A 487 -20.20 -9.85 -3.90
N PHE A 488 -20.64 -9.58 -5.13
CA PHE A 488 -21.52 -10.46 -5.91
C PHE A 488 -20.87 -10.85 -7.25
N PRO A 489 -19.78 -11.64 -7.26
CA PRO A 489 -19.00 -11.93 -8.47
C PRO A 489 -19.76 -12.76 -9.52
N THR A 490 -20.82 -13.46 -9.12
CA THR A 490 -21.69 -14.26 -10.00
C THR A 490 -22.90 -13.48 -10.52
N PHE A 491 -23.09 -12.25 -10.06
CA PHE A 491 -24.19 -11.38 -10.48
C PHE A 491 -23.75 -10.57 -11.70
N ASP A 492 -24.64 -10.42 -12.68
CA ASP A 492 -24.34 -9.66 -13.90
C ASP A 492 -24.04 -8.19 -13.53
N PRO A 493 -22.80 -7.69 -13.76
CA PRO A 493 -22.44 -6.30 -13.45
C PRO A 493 -23.32 -5.28 -14.19
N ALA A 494 -23.92 -5.63 -15.34
CA ALA A 494 -24.84 -4.77 -16.08
C ALA A 494 -26.12 -4.46 -15.30
N ARG A 495 -26.48 -5.30 -14.33
CA ARG A 495 -27.66 -5.16 -13.47
C ARG A 495 -27.40 -4.33 -12.21
N ILE A 496 -26.17 -3.86 -12.02
CA ILE A 496 -25.82 -2.88 -10.98
C ILE A 496 -25.75 -1.51 -11.65
N THR A 497 -26.81 -0.73 -11.47
CA THR A 497 -26.98 0.60 -12.08
C THR A 497 -27.09 1.68 -11.02
N GLY A 498 -27.00 2.94 -11.43
CA GLY A 498 -27.19 4.03 -10.50
C GLY A 498 -27.52 5.37 -11.11
N ILE A 499 -27.97 6.27 -10.25
CA ILE A 499 -28.25 7.67 -10.56
C ILE A 499 -27.46 8.52 -9.60
N ALA A 500 -26.66 9.42 -10.15
CA ALA A 500 -25.91 10.40 -9.40
C ALA A 500 -26.48 11.79 -9.72
N PHE A 501 -26.90 12.56 -8.73
CA PHE A 501 -27.35 13.93 -8.99
C PHE A 501 -26.61 14.94 -8.12
N ASP A 502 -26.51 16.15 -8.66
CA ASP A 502 -25.92 17.30 -8.01
C ASP A 502 -26.66 18.56 -8.44
N ALA A 503 -26.65 19.59 -7.60
CA ALA A 503 -27.20 20.90 -7.95
C ALA A 503 -26.28 21.66 -8.92
N SER A 504 -24.98 21.33 -8.92
CA SER A 504 -23.97 21.99 -9.72
C SER A 504 -23.73 21.27 -11.06
N SER A 505 -23.98 21.99 -12.17
CA SER A 505 -23.68 21.48 -13.51
C SER A 505 -22.17 21.25 -13.72
N SER A 506 -21.32 22.03 -13.07
CA SER A 506 -19.86 21.89 -13.13
C SER A 506 -19.38 20.68 -12.33
N ALA A 507 -20.01 20.36 -11.20
CA ALA A 507 -19.77 19.11 -10.48
C ALA A 507 -20.18 17.89 -11.32
N LEU A 508 -21.34 17.95 -11.99
CA LEU A 508 -21.80 16.88 -12.86
C LEU A 508 -20.89 16.64 -14.06
N ALA A 509 -20.23 17.68 -14.60
CA ALA A 509 -19.21 17.49 -15.64
C ALA A 509 -18.05 16.61 -15.14
N VAL A 510 -17.53 16.89 -13.93
CA VAL A 510 -16.47 16.08 -13.31
C VAL A 510 -16.97 14.67 -12.99
N SER A 511 -18.19 14.53 -12.45
CA SER A 511 -18.83 13.23 -12.21
C SER A 511 -18.89 12.39 -13.49
N ARG A 512 -19.34 12.95 -14.62
CA ARG A 512 -19.42 12.23 -15.91
C ARG A 512 -18.05 11.75 -16.38
N GLU A 513 -17.03 12.59 -16.28
CA GLU A 513 -15.66 12.20 -16.63
C GLU A 513 -15.18 11.02 -15.78
N ASN A 514 -15.44 11.05 -14.47
CA ASN A 514 -15.09 9.93 -13.57
C ASN A 514 -15.89 8.67 -13.88
N ILE A 515 -17.20 8.79 -14.13
CA ILE A 515 -18.05 7.66 -14.52
C ILE A 515 -17.53 7.00 -15.80
N ILE A 516 -17.11 7.79 -16.79
CA ILE A 516 -16.49 7.30 -18.03
C ILE A 516 -15.14 6.64 -17.71
N MET A 517 -14.27 7.30 -16.94
CA MET A 517 -12.94 6.79 -16.56
C MET A 517 -13.00 5.41 -15.89
N HIS A 518 -14.08 5.14 -15.14
CA HIS A 518 -14.30 3.87 -14.44
C HIS A 518 -15.12 2.83 -15.21
N ASN A 519 -15.40 3.09 -16.49
CA ASN A 519 -16.21 2.23 -17.38
C ASN A 519 -17.65 2.01 -16.88
N LEU A 520 -18.29 3.08 -16.41
CA LEU A 520 -19.64 3.06 -15.83
C LEU A 520 -20.65 3.92 -16.60
N ALA A 521 -20.27 4.48 -17.75
CA ALA A 521 -21.10 5.42 -18.52
C ALA A 521 -22.45 4.86 -18.99
N THR A 522 -22.55 3.55 -19.20
CA THR A 522 -23.81 2.88 -19.58
C THR A 522 -24.65 2.46 -18.38
N ARG A 523 -24.13 2.60 -17.15
CA ARG A 523 -24.75 2.09 -15.92
C ARG A 523 -25.08 3.17 -14.90
N ILE A 524 -24.38 4.30 -14.96
CA ILE A 524 -24.60 5.43 -14.05
C ILE A 524 -25.02 6.65 -14.85
N GLU A 525 -26.23 7.13 -14.57
CA GLU A 525 -26.73 8.38 -15.13
C GLU A 525 -26.46 9.56 -14.21
N THR A 526 -26.29 10.74 -14.80
CA THR A 526 -26.16 12.00 -14.07
C THR A 526 -27.37 12.89 -14.30
N LYS A 527 -27.94 13.46 -13.24
CA LYS A 527 -29.08 14.40 -13.32
C LYS A 527 -28.75 15.69 -12.56
N ILE A 528 -29.24 16.82 -13.04
CA ILE A 528 -29.16 18.08 -12.31
C ILE A 528 -30.39 18.24 -11.41
N LEU A 529 -30.19 18.27 -10.10
CA LEU A 529 -31.27 18.25 -9.12
C LEU A 529 -30.83 18.73 -7.74
N THR A 530 -31.76 19.22 -6.93
CA THR A 530 -31.56 19.54 -5.51
C THR A 530 -32.23 18.51 -4.60
N PHE A 531 -31.79 18.41 -3.34
CA PHE A 531 -32.30 17.41 -2.38
C PHE A 531 -33.83 17.48 -2.20
N GLY A 532 -34.39 18.68 -2.06
CA GLY A 532 -35.85 18.85 -1.92
C GLY A 532 -36.67 18.45 -3.16
N LYS A 533 -36.04 18.21 -4.31
CA LYS A 533 -36.71 17.84 -5.57
C LYS A 533 -36.52 16.38 -5.98
N VAL A 534 -35.97 15.53 -5.11
CA VAL A 534 -35.70 14.10 -5.40
C VAL A 534 -36.93 13.36 -5.94
N ALA A 535 -38.14 13.68 -5.47
CA ALA A 535 -39.39 13.08 -5.95
C ALA A 535 -39.62 13.26 -7.47
N SER A 536 -39.07 14.31 -8.09
CA SER A 536 -39.21 14.52 -9.52
C SER A 536 -38.41 13.53 -10.37
N LEU A 537 -37.43 12.82 -9.79
CA LEU A 537 -36.75 11.70 -10.47
C LEU A 537 -37.69 10.53 -10.77
N PHE A 538 -38.76 10.41 -9.98
CA PHE A 538 -39.66 9.26 -10.00
C PHE A 538 -41.06 9.63 -10.52
N SER A 539 -41.24 10.88 -10.95
CA SER A 539 -42.49 11.34 -11.55
C SER A 539 -42.46 11.03 -13.04
N ASN A 540 -43.45 10.29 -13.55
CA ASN A 540 -43.60 10.01 -14.98
C ASN A 540 -43.90 11.31 -15.74
N SER A 541 -42.88 12.06 -16.14
CA SER A 541 -43.05 13.16 -17.09
C SER A 541 -42.65 12.67 -18.47
N SER A 542 -43.65 12.35 -19.29
CA SER A 542 -43.51 12.26 -20.74
C SER A 542 -42.97 13.60 -21.24
N THR A 543 -41.71 13.62 -21.69
CA THR A 543 -41.19 14.76 -22.43
C THR A 543 -41.86 14.80 -23.82
N PRO A 544 -42.20 15.98 -24.38
CA PRO A 544 -42.76 16.09 -25.73
C PRO A 544 -41.81 15.61 -26.85
N SER A 545 -40.58 15.25 -26.51
CA SER A 545 -39.52 14.82 -27.42
C SER A 545 -39.09 13.37 -27.19
N GLY A 546 -40.03 12.43 -27.12
CA GLY A 546 -39.83 11.00 -27.46
C GLY A 546 -38.72 10.17 -26.78
N ALA A 547 -37.96 10.73 -25.84
CA ALA A 547 -36.87 10.06 -25.13
C ALA A 547 -37.02 10.33 -23.63
N ALA A 548 -38.11 9.83 -23.05
CA ALA A 548 -38.22 9.71 -21.60
C ALA A 548 -37.37 8.50 -21.18
N VAL A 549 -36.23 8.76 -20.54
CA VAL A 549 -35.47 7.71 -19.85
C VAL A 549 -36.16 7.48 -18.52
N GLU A 550 -36.94 6.41 -18.42
CA GLU A 550 -37.55 5.99 -17.16
C GLU A 550 -36.44 5.62 -16.16
N VAL A 551 -36.53 6.17 -14.94
CA VAL A 551 -35.67 5.73 -13.84
C VAL A 551 -36.11 4.32 -13.45
N PRO A 552 -35.25 3.29 -13.57
CA PRO A 552 -35.64 1.95 -13.20
C PRO A 552 -35.90 1.90 -11.68
N LEU A 553 -37.10 1.47 -11.28
CA LEU A 553 -37.53 1.36 -9.88
C LEU A 553 -37.70 -0.11 -9.46
N PRO A 554 -37.60 -0.44 -8.15
CA PRO A 554 -37.25 0.42 -7.01
C PRO A 554 -35.74 0.67 -6.84
N ILE A 555 -35.38 1.67 -6.03
CA ILE A 555 -34.01 1.95 -5.56
C ILE A 555 -33.66 1.07 -4.35
N ASN A 556 -32.42 0.55 -4.32
CA ASN A 556 -31.93 -0.37 -3.28
C ASN A 556 -30.98 0.28 -2.28
N ILE A 557 -30.17 1.25 -2.72
CA ILE A 557 -29.19 1.94 -1.86
C ILE A 557 -29.24 3.44 -2.12
N LEU A 558 -29.35 4.25 -1.07
CA LEU A 558 -29.19 5.70 -1.09
C LEU A 558 -27.92 6.09 -0.35
N LEU A 559 -27.15 6.98 -0.96
CA LEU A 559 -25.94 7.57 -0.39
C LEU A 559 -26.07 9.09 -0.42
N CYS A 560 -25.57 9.75 0.62
CA CYS A 560 -25.46 11.20 0.61
C CYS A 560 -24.33 11.68 1.52
N ASN A 561 -23.41 12.47 0.97
CA ASN A 561 -22.50 13.29 1.76
C ASN A 561 -22.86 14.77 1.58
N PRO A 562 -23.80 15.30 2.37
CA PRO A 562 -24.27 16.66 2.19
C PRO A 562 -23.28 17.69 2.74
N PRO A 563 -23.40 18.97 2.34
CA PRO A 563 -22.76 20.04 3.09
C PRO A 563 -23.32 20.07 4.53
N TYR A 564 -22.45 20.27 5.52
CA TYR A 564 -22.83 20.31 6.95
C TYR A 564 -22.00 21.30 7.78
N LEU A 565 -21.17 22.12 7.14
CA LEU A 565 -20.50 23.23 7.82
C LEU A 565 -21.43 24.45 7.86
N SER A 566 -21.22 25.33 8.84
CA SER A 566 -21.83 26.67 8.85
C SER A 566 -20.73 27.71 8.81
N PRO A 567 -20.86 28.75 7.97
CA PRO A 567 -19.88 29.83 7.86
C PRO A 567 -19.54 30.50 9.20
N THR A 568 -20.46 30.46 10.17
CA THR A 568 -20.30 31.08 11.50
C THR A 568 -19.72 30.11 12.55
N SER A 569 -19.41 28.86 12.18
CA SER A 569 -18.94 27.86 13.14
C SER A 569 -17.50 28.14 13.58
N ARG A 570 -17.29 28.25 14.91
CA ARG A 570 -15.95 28.36 15.52
C ARG A 570 -15.02 27.19 15.18
N LYS A 571 -15.54 26.03 14.74
CA LYS A 571 -14.77 24.85 14.30
C LYS A 571 -13.96 25.13 13.01
N ILE A 572 -14.44 26.01 12.12
CA ILE A 572 -13.71 26.39 10.88
C ILE A 572 -12.43 27.16 11.18
N ALA A 573 -12.34 27.84 12.34
CA ALA A 573 -11.12 28.53 12.76
C ALA A 573 -9.94 27.58 13.03
N SER A 574 -10.20 26.28 13.23
CA SER A 574 -9.19 25.24 13.47
C SER A 574 -8.85 24.38 12.25
N ILE A 575 -9.61 24.50 11.17
CA ILE A 575 -9.34 23.86 9.88
C ILE A 575 -8.42 24.82 9.10
N ASP A 576 -7.48 24.29 8.33
CA ASP A 576 -6.65 25.12 7.46
C ASP A 576 -7.55 25.85 6.45
N LYS A 577 -7.93 27.09 6.77
CA LYS A 577 -8.87 27.90 5.99
C LYS A 577 -8.44 27.98 4.54
N THR A 578 -7.12 28.02 4.29
CA THR A 578 -6.57 28.09 2.94
C THR A 578 -6.97 26.90 2.07
N MET A 579 -7.18 25.71 2.65
CA MET A 579 -7.64 24.54 1.89
C MET A 579 -9.15 24.46 1.74
N LEU A 580 -9.93 25.03 2.68
CA LEU A 580 -11.38 25.11 2.55
C LEU A 580 -11.80 26.19 1.55
N ASP A 581 -11.03 27.29 1.48
CA ASP A 581 -11.29 28.42 0.57
C ASP A 581 -11.13 28.04 -0.91
N GLU A 582 -10.52 26.89 -1.19
CA GLU A 582 -10.33 26.37 -2.54
C GLU A 582 -11.41 25.35 -2.98
N GLU A 583 -12.16 24.79 -2.04
CA GLU A 583 -13.23 23.85 -2.35
C GLU A 583 -14.55 24.61 -2.57
N PRO A 584 -15.48 24.09 -3.39
CA PRO A 584 -16.70 24.81 -3.72
C PRO A 584 -17.56 25.03 -2.45
N PRO A 585 -17.90 26.29 -2.11
CA PRO A 585 -18.64 26.60 -0.89
C PRO A 585 -19.96 25.82 -0.78
N GLU A 586 -20.63 25.56 -1.90
CA GLU A 586 -21.91 24.85 -1.94
C GLU A 586 -21.78 23.38 -1.52
N ALA A 587 -20.58 22.77 -1.62
CA ALA A 587 -20.32 21.42 -1.15
C ALA A 587 -19.91 21.36 0.33
N LEU A 588 -19.57 22.51 0.93
CA LEU A 588 -19.11 22.60 2.31
C LEU A 588 -20.22 23.08 3.26
N TYR A 589 -20.95 24.12 2.88
CA TYR A 589 -21.80 24.90 3.77
C TYR A 589 -23.29 24.63 3.57
N ALA A 590 -23.98 24.15 4.62
CA ALA A 590 -25.40 23.81 4.55
C ALA A 590 -26.31 25.04 4.70
N GLY A 591 -25.80 26.08 5.35
CA GLY A 591 -26.58 27.26 5.75
C GLY A 591 -26.18 27.76 7.14
N SER A 592 -27.05 28.57 7.74
CA SER A 592 -26.77 29.19 9.04
C SER A 592 -26.84 28.19 10.20
N SER A 593 -27.76 27.21 10.12
CA SER A 593 -28.02 26.23 11.18
C SER A 593 -27.16 24.97 11.10
N GLN A 594 -26.50 24.70 9.95
CA GLN A 594 -25.75 23.46 9.63
C GLN A 594 -26.63 22.26 9.30
N PHE A 595 -27.97 22.40 9.35
CA PHE A 595 -28.91 21.29 9.26
C PHE A 595 -29.88 21.37 8.07
N GLU A 596 -29.84 22.44 7.29
CA GLU A 596 -30.76 22.69 6.18
C GLU A 596 -30.73 21.55 5.15
N ALA A 597 -29.52 21.13 4.73
CA ALA A 597 -29.37 20.02 3.81
C ALA A 597 -29.99 18.72 4.33
N TYR A 598 -29.84 18.41 5.62
CA TYR A 598 -30.48 17.22 6.22
C TYR A 598 -31.99 17.30 6.20
N HIS A 599 -32.57 18.49 6.44
CA HIS A 599 -34.01 18.68 6.33
C HIS A 599 -34.51 18.49 4.91
N GLU A 600 -33.82 19.04 3.90
CA GLU A 600 -34.19 18.87 2.49
C GLU A 600 -34.08 17.41 2.03
N ILE A 601 -33.05 16.69 2.47
CA ILE A 601 -32.88 15.26 2.18
C ILE A 601 -34.03 14.46 2.77
N ALA A 602 -34.34 14.70 4.05
CA ALA A 602 -35.43 14.03 4.72
C ALA A 602 -36.79 14.32 4.06
N ASP A 603 -37.05 15.57 3.66
CA ASP A 603 -38.27 15.95 2.93
C ASP A 603 -38.34 15.33 1.54
N GLY A 604 -37.20 15.27 0.83
CA GLY A 604 -37.10 14.64 -0.48
C GLY A 604 -37.40 13.15 -0.42
N ILE A 605 -36.84 12.44 0.57
CA ILE A 605 -37.13 11.01 0.82
C ILE A 605 -38.61 10.83 1.21
N LEU A 606 -39.12 11.63 2.15
CA LEU A 606 -40.50 11.56 2.60
C LEU A 606 -41.49 11.78 1.45
N SER A 607 -41.26 12.79 0.62
CA SER A 607 -42.11 13.11 -0.53
C SER A 607 -42.09 11.99 -1.57
N SER A 608 -40.90 11.43 -1.84
CA SER A 608 -40.73 10.31 -2.78
C SER A 608 -41.45 9.05 -2.28
N ASP A 609 -41.45 8.82 -0.96
CA ASP A 609 -42.11 7.69 -0.32
C ASP A 609 -43.63 7.90 -0.14
N SER A 610 -44.09 9.17 -0.17
CA SER A 610 -45.51 9.55 0.05
C SER A 610 -46.37 9.58 -1.21
N ASN A 611 -45.78 9.56 -2.41
CA ASN A 611 -46.51 9.53 -3.69
C ASN A 611 -47.23 8.19 -3.99
N TYR A 612 -47.67 7.50 -2.94
CA TYR A 612 -48.54 6.33 -2.95
C TYR A 612 -49.99 6.75 -3.25
N ALA A 613 -50.25 7.28 -4.44
CA ALA A 613 -51.60 7.64 -4.87
C ALA A 613 -52.18 6.52 -5.74
N GLY A 614 -52.95 5.66 -5.07
CA GLY A 614 -54.01 4.75 -5.53
C GLY A 614 -54.21 4.45 -7.02
N GLY A 615 -54.26 3.14 -7.33
CA GLY A 615 -54.97 2.58 -8.49
C GLY A 615 -54.11 1.66 -9.35
N ASN A 616 -54.15 0.36 -9.08
CA ASN A 616 -53.54 -0.74 -9.87
C ASN A 616 -52.02 -0.65 -10.12
N GLY A 617 -51.21 -1.17 -9.18
CA GLY A 617 -49.79 -1.48 -9.39
C GLY A 617 -48.83 -0.43 -8.83
N ALA A 618 -48.76 -0.33 -7.50
CA ALA A 618 -48.01 0.69 -6.76
C ALA A 618 -46.50 0.72 -7.08
N TYR A 619 -46.01 1.84 -7.64
CA TYR A 619 -44.59 2.13 -7.74
C TYR A 619 -44.01 2.40 -6.35
N ARG A 620 -43.40 1.39 -5.71
CA ARG A 620 -42.53 1.63 -4.55
C ARG A 620 -41.24 2.25 -5.06
N VAL A 621 -40.98 3.52 -4.71
CA VAL A 621 -39.73 4.21 -5.10
C VAL A 621 -38.52 3.52 -4.47
N PHE A 622 -38.62 3.18 -3.18
CA PHE A 622 -37.57 2.49 -2.43
C PHE A 622 -37.97 1.03 -2.19
N ALA A 623 -37.03 0.11 -2.40
CA ALA A 623 -37.25 -1.31 -2.19
C ALA A 623 -37.46 -1.60 -0.70
N ARG A 624 -38.17 -2.69 -0.37
CA ARG A 624 -38.08 -3.25 0.98
C ARG A 624 -36.63 -3.67 1.23
N GLY A 625 -36.08 -3.32 2.40
CA GLY A 625 -34.66 -3.49 2.71
C GLY A 625 -33.75 -2.42 2.10
N CYS A 626 -34.30 -1.39 1.45
CA CYS A 626 -33.49 -0.29 0.91
C CYS A 626 -32.64 0.35 2.01
N VAL A 627 -31.34 0.51 1.74
CA VAL A 627 -30.38 1.05 2.70
C VAL A 627 -30.12 2.52 2.40
N PHE A 628 -30.26 3.37 3.41
CA PHE A 628 -29.91 4.79 3.32
C PHE A 628 -28.75 5.10 4.26
N ALA A 629 -27.61 5.53 3.71
CA ALA A 629 -26.46 5.98 4.46
C ALA A 629 -26.15 7.46 4.18
N VAL A 630 -26.15 8.28 5.24
CA VAL A 630 -25.94 9.73 5.16
C VAL A 630 -24.76 10.18 6.03
N GLU A 631 -23.86 10.97 5.46
CA GLU A 631 -22.70 11.52 6.18
C GLU A 631 -23.12 12.58 7.19
N ILE A 632 -22.46 12.57 8.35
CA ILE A 632 -22.63 13.54 9.41
C ILE A 632 -21.31 14.11 9.89
N GLY A 633 -21.31 15.39 10.24
CA GLY A 633 -20.25 16.00 11.01
C GLY A 633 -20.14 15.40 12.41
N HIS A 634 -18.93 15.27 12.93
CA HIS A 634 -18.72 14.74 14.28
C HIS A 634 -19.39 15.62 15.35
N GLY A 635 -20.19 14.99 16.21
CA GLY A 635 -21.00 15.65 17.24
C GLY A 635 -22.37 16.11 16.76
N MET A 636 -22.78 15.73 15.53
CA MET A 636 -24.10 16.06 14.98
C MET A 636 -25.08 14.88 15.04
N ALA A 637 -24.62 13.68 15.44
CA ALA A 637 -25.38 12.43 15.35
C ALA A 637 -26.79 12.53 15.96
N GLU A 638 -26.89 12.96 17.22
CA GLU A 638 -28.18 13.01 17.93
C GLU A 638 -29.19 13.94 17.23
N LYS A 639 -28.75 15.14 16.81
CA LYS A 639 -29.61 16.13 16.15
C LYS A 639 -30.04 15.66 14.76
N VAL A 640 -29.10 15.15 13.96
CA VAL A 640 -29.40 14.67 12.61
C VAL A 640 -30.29 13.43 12.67
N GLN A 641 -30.05 12.52 13.62
CA GLN A 641 -30.89 11.36 13.85
C GLN A 641 -32.32 11.78 14.19
N ARG A 642 -32.50 12.80 15.05
CA ARG A 642 -33.83 13.35 15.36
C ARG A 642 -34.56 13.86 14.12
N ILE A 643 -33.88 14.57 13.22
CA ILE A 643 -34.46 15.07 11.96
C ILE A 643 -35.05 13.92 11.13
N PHE A 644 -34.27 12.86 10.90
CA PHE A 644 -34.74 11.70 10.13
C PHE A 644 -35.77 10.87 10.90
N GLN A 645 -35.65 10.78 12.23
CA GLN A 645 -36.61 10.08 13.06
C GLN A 645 -38.00 10.72 12.98
N GLU A 646 -38.07 12.06 13.09
CA GLU A 646 -39.31 12.83 13.03
C GLU A 646 -39.92 12.85 11.63
N LYS A 647 -39.11 12.87 10.56
CA LYS A 647 -39.61 12.98 9.18
C LYS A 647 -39.88 11.65 8.50
N ILE A 648 -38.91 10.74 8.46
CA ILE A 648 -39.03 9.50 7.66
C ILE A 648 -39.36 8.25 8.50
N CYS A 649 -38.98 8.22 9.79
CA CYS A 649 -39.24 7.06 10.65
C CYS A 649 -40.59 7.14 11.39
N ALA A 650 -41.09 8.34 11.70
CA ALA A 650 -42.34 8.54 12.43
C ALA A 650 -43.61 8.27 11.59
N VAL A 651 -43.45 8.08 10.28
CA VAL A 651 -44.58 7.82 9.38
C VAL A 651 -45.14 6.42 9.64
N SER A 652 -46.36 6.37 10.20
CA SER A 652 -47.10 5.13 10.43
C SER A 652 -47.94 4.76 9.21
N LEU A 653 -48.05 3.47 8.90
CA LEU A 653 -49.00 2.96 7.90
C LEU A 653 -50.42 3.10 8.45
N SER A 654 -51.28 3.89 7.81
CA SER A 654 -52.71 3.94 8.17
C SER A 654 -53.37 2.62 7.80
N ASN A 655 -53.81 1.83 8.79
CA ASN A 655 -54.64 0.62 8.72
C ASN A 655 -54.99 0.14 7.30
N SER A 656 -54.09 -0.59 6.64
CA SER A 656 -54.44 -1.34 5.43
C SER A 656 -54.66 -2.80 5.82
N SER A 657 -55.91 -3.23 5.77
CA SER A 657 -56.35 -4.62 5.89
C SER A 657 -55.90 -5.52 4.72
N ASP A 658 -54.84 -5.14 4.00
CA ASP A 658 -54.34 -5.78 2.76
C ASP A 658 -52.90 -6.32 2.92
N CYS A 659 -52.41 -6.53 4.15
CA CYS A 659 -51.12 -7.19 4.38
C CYS A 659 -51.25 -8.72 4.37
N GLY A 660 -51.28 -9.29 3.16
CA GLY A 660 -51.32 -10.74 2.93
C GLY A 660 -50.04 -11.52 3.24
N ASP A 661 -48.96 -10.87 3.69
CA ASP A 661 -47.69 -11.54 4.01
C ASP A 661 -47.31 -11.33 5.48
N GLY A 662 -47.30 -12.41 6.26
CA GLY A 662 -47.20 -12.48 7.73
C GLY A 662 -45.89 -12.01 8.38
N PHE A 663 -45.40 -10.81 8.05
CA PHE A 663 -44.30 -10.12 8.72
C PHE A 663 -44.66 -8.64 8.96
N ALA A 664 -45.78 -8.39 9.64
CA ALA A 664 -46.04 -7.07 10.21
C ALA A 664 -45.14 -6.89 11.45
N ASP A 665 -44.09 -6.11 11.33
CA ASP A 665 -43.40 -5.56 12.50
C ASP A 665 -44.41 -4.68 13.25
N SER A 666 -44.49 -4.83 14.57
CA SER A 666 -45.59 -4.31 15.41
C SER A 666 -45.69 -2.78 15.47
N ASP A 667 -44.71 -2.07 14.89
CA ASP A 667 -44.54 -0.63 15.02
C ASP A 667 -45.11 0.20 13.85
N GLY A 668 -45.45 -0.41 12.71
CA GLY A 668 -46.05 0.30 11.55
C GLY A 668 -45.18 1.36 10.88
N LYS A 669 -43.87 1.41 11.16
CA LYS A 669 -42.91 2.43 10.67
C LYS A 669 -42.39 2.11 9.26
N ARG A 670 -42.20 3.15 8.45
CA ARG A 670 -41.66 3.03 7.07
C ARG A 670 -40.15 2.84 7.00
N TRP A 671 -39.40 3.62 7.77
CA TRP A 671 -37.94 3.54 7.88
C TRP A 671 -37.53 3.30 9.34
N ARG A 672 -36.38 2.67 9.54
CA ARG A 672 -35.80 2.44 10.86
C ARG A 672 -34.32 2.78 10.87
N PHE A 673 -33.87 3.40 11.96
CA PHE A 673 -32.46 3.59 12.25
C PHE A 673 -31.78 2.26 12.60
N VAL A 674 -30.67 1.96 11.95
CA VAL A 674 -29.92 0.71 12.13
C VAL A 674 -28.67 0.94 12.97
N GLU A 675 -27.78 1.83 12.52
CA GLU A 675 -26.52 2.07 13.22
C GLU A 675 -25.94 3.47 12.98
N LEU A 676 -25.06 3.88 13.91
CA LEU A 676 -24.18 5.04 13.78
C LEU A 676 -22.80 4.55 13.34
N GLY A 677 -22.45 4.80 12.08
CA GLY A 677 -21.16 4.48 11.51
C GLY A 677 -20.05 5.39 12.06
N ARG A 678 -18.95 4.78 12.50
CA ARG A 678 -17.75 5.46 13.00
C ARG A 678 -16.52 5.10 12.16
N ASP A 679 -15.61 6.06 11.98
CA ASP A 679 -14.31 5.79 11.37
C ASP A 679 -13.35 5.05 12.33
N PHE A 680 -12.16 4.71 11.83
CA PHE A 680 -11.11 4.03 12.60
C PHE A 680 -10.63 4.80 13.87
N ARG A 681 -10.93 6.10 13.96
CA ARG A 681 -10.63 6.93 15.15
C ARG A 681 -11.78 6.91 16.16
N GLY A 682 -12.87 6.23 15.86
CA GLY A 682 -14.11 6.24 16.64
C GLY A 682 -14.94 7.50 16.44
N LEU A 683 -14.62 8.34 15.45
CA LEU A 683 -15.38 9.54 15.16
C LEU A 683 -16.62 9.18 14.35
N GLU A 684 -17.74 9.82 14.70
CA GLU A 684 -19.02 9.70 14.01
C GLU A 684 -18.87 10.14 12.55
N ARG A 685 -19.40 9.33 11.64
CA ARG A 685 -19.33 9.58 10.19
C ARG A 685 -20.64 9.47 9.47
N CYS A 686 -21.47 8.48 9.77
CA CYS A 686 -22.74 8.34 9.06
C CYS A 686 -23.84 7.76 9.94
N LEU A 687 -25.07 8.05 9.57
CA LEU A 687 -26.25 7.36 10.08
C LEU A 687 -26.75 6.42 8.99
N VAL A 688 -27.12 5.20 9.40
CA VAL A 688 -27.59 4.15 8.49
C VAL A 688 -29.04 3.82 8.84
N TYR A 689 -29.89 3.81 7.83
CA TYR A 689 -31.31 3.49 7.92
C TYR A 689 -31.67 2.38 6.94
N GLU A 690 -32.75 1.67 7.28
CA GLU A 690 -33.33 0.61 6.48
C GLU A 690 -34.82 0.90 6.24
N LYS A 691 -35.26 0.68 5.00
CA LYS A 691 -36.67 0.71 4.61
C LYS A 691 -37.34 -0.61 5.01
N ILE A 692 -38.30 -0.56 5.94
CA ILE A 692 -39.01 -1.75 6.44
C ILE A 692 -40.20 -2.11 5.55
N PHE A 693 -40.97 -1.10 5.11
CA PHE A 693 -42.23 -1.31 4.39
C PHE A 693 -42.39 -0.40 3.19
#